data_AF-A0A7W2EF64-F1
#
_entry.id   AF-A0A7W2EF64-F1
#
_cell.length_a   1.000
_cell.length_b   1.000
_cell.length_c   1.000
_cell.angle_alpha   90.00
_cell.angle_beta   90.00
_cell.angle_gamma   90.00
#
_symmetry.space_group_name_H-M   'P 1'
#
loop_
_entity.id
_entity.type
_entity.pdbx_description
1 polymer ?
#
loop_
_entity_poly.entity_id
_entity_poly.type
_entity_poly.pdbx_seq_one_letter_code
_entity_poly.pdbx_strand_id
1 'polypeptide(L)'
;MMKTHIALAALLTSIALAPASASTHQHHAKAAASTAKSGTKSSSHGKHAKGDSKSGSKSGGNSSSKHGKGKSHAAAPVAAAATVAAAVHHAQPVSPERRQDKALDALSVQFLNALWRIDPESALYAGKYDTAATMTVYDPATLAKEQAFTNDWLDRFAKVDTRQLSASRRTDLALLINKLNSDRFNLTTFREYQWNPALYNVAGPIDLILNTKYAAKPQRLRTLLKRIASIPAYYDAARANLVNPTPEHTKLAIAQAPGVLAMLTQLDKEAQASILTPVEKQLFTQRINAALTAVDGYVAFLTDLDQTMAKNGTGRSFRIGKDLYEQKFAYDIQSGSTAEETYRKALAAREELLANMDKLSDELWSKTMGDAAKPDDRYAKIGMVIDKLSSHHVARENFFNEIRRQVPLLQDWVISHDLLTLDPNKQLEVRATPAYQSGVAGASIDAPGPYRPQDRTYYNVTPLDGATPEAAESSLREYNDWILQILNIHEAIPGHYAQLVYANRSPSIVKSIFGNGAMVEGWAVYGERMMLESGYGDNAPEMWLMWSKWNLRSVTNTILDYSVHVLGMTQEQAMDLLTRQAFQTRSEAEEKWHRVQVTSVQLTSYFSGYSEIMELREQRKQALGSKFSLKQFHEQFLSYGSAPVRMIRELMTQ
;
A
#
# COMPACT_ATOMS: atom_id res chain seq x y z
N MET A 1 12.08 10.36 -13.76
CA MET A 1 10.77 10.63 -13.14
C MET A 1 10.50 9.56 -12.08
N MET A 2 11.43 9.42 -11.13
CA MET A 2 11.51 8.22 -10.29
C MET A 2 10.72 8.37 -8.98
N LYS A 3 9.39 8.28 -9.15
CA LYS A 3 8.50 7.42 -8.37
C LYS A 3 8.46 7.61 -6.84
N THR A 4 7.80 8.67 -6.40
CA THR A 4 6.96 8.73 -5.17
C THR A 4 5.72 7.82 -5.29
N HIS A 5 5.92 6.57 -5.70
CA HIS A 5 4.83 5.75 -6.22
C HIS A 5 3.85 5.22 -5.19
N ILE A 6 2.58 5.48 -5.51
CA ILE A 6 1.35 4.79 -5.10
C ILE A 6 1.57 4.03 -3.81
N ALA A 7 1.32 4.79 -2.75
CA ALA A 7 1.32 4.42 -1.34
C ALA A 7 0.31 3.33 -0.97
N LEU A 8 0.18 2.30 -1.80
CA LEU A 8 -0.52 1.09 -1.46
C LEU A 8 0.29 -0.12 -1.94
N ALA A 9 0.72 -0.14 -3.20
CA ALA A 9 1.59 -1.20 -3.70
C ALA A 9 3.02 -1.11 -3.14
N ALA A 10 3.58 0.11 -3.01
CA ALA A 10 4.92 0.31 -2.44
C ALA A 10 4.96 0.19 -0.89
N LEU A 11 3.83 0.48 -0.26
CA LEU A 11 3.66 0.45 1.18
C LEU A 11 3.63 -0.98 1.72
N LEU A 12 3.15 -1.91 0.89
CA LEU A 12 3.12 -3.33 1.13
C LEU A 12 4.35 -4.08 0.59
N THR A 13 5.22 -3.44 -0.20
CA THR A 13 6.47 -4.06 -0.70
C THR A 13 7.70 -3.87 0.19
N SER A 14 7.57 -3.17 1.32
CA SER A 14 8.71 -2.86 2.20
C SER A 14 8.78 -3.72 3.48
N ILE A 15 8.03 -4.82 3.56
CA ILE A 15 8.17 -5.84 4.61
C ILE A 15 8.95 -7.04 4.01
N ALA A 16 10.15 -6.79 3.50
CA ALA A 16 11.05 -7.87 3.12
C ALA A 16 11.52 -8.58 4.40
N LEU A 17 10.92 -9.73 4.74
CA LEU A 17 11.45 -10.63 5.77
C LEU A 17 12.84 -11.07 5.33
N ALA A 18 13.88 -10.59 5.99
CA ALA A 18 15.22 -11.15 5.84
C ALA A 18 15.20 -12.58 6.41
N PRO A 19 15.66 -13.61 5.68
CA PRO A 19 15.83 -14.93 6.27
C PRO A 19 16.91 -14.84 7.35
N ALA A 20 16.57 -15.25 8.58
CA ALA A 20 17.53 -15.37 9.68
C ALA A 20 18.71 -16.26 9.25
N SER A 21 19.89 -15.66 9.05
CA SER A 21 21.11 -16.40 8.80
C SER A 21 21.58 -17.03 10.11
N ALA A 22 21.42 -18.34 10.26
CA ALA A 22 22.03 -19.09 11.35
C ALA A 22 23.56 -19.08 11.20
N SER A 23 24.26 -18.39 12.10
CA SER A 23 25.72 -18.48 12.24
C SER A 23 26.09 -19.85 12.80
N THR A 24 26.62 -20.74 11.96
CA THR A 24 27.18 -22.02 12.42
C THR A 24 28.59 -21.79 12.98
N HIS A 25 28.69 -21.71 14.31
CA HIS A 25 29.95 -21.93 15.00
C HIS A 25 30.34 -23.42 14.88
N GLN A 26 31.43 -23.68 14.16
CA GLN A 26 32.09 -24.99 14.16
C GLN A 26 32.71 -25.26 15.54
N HIS A 27 32.22 -26.30 16.21
CA HIS A 27 33.01 -27.00 17.23
C HIS A 27 33.17 -28.47 16.83
N HIS A 28 34.43 -28.85 16.63
CA HIS A 28 34.89 -30.22 16.47
C HIS A 28 34.71 -31.00 17.78
N ALA A 29 34.08 -32.18 17.73
CA ALA A 29 34.43 -33.32 18.59
C ALA A 29 33.96 -34.65 17.97
N LYS A 30 34.77 -35.68 18.16
CA LYS A 30 34.79 -36.98 17.49
C LYS A 30 33.89 -38.05 18.17
N ALA A 31 33.52 -39.02 17.35
CA ALA A 31 33.58 -40.48 17.56
C ALA A 31 32.34 -41.30 17.99
N ALA A 32 32.15 -42.37 17.19
CA ALA A 32 31.88 -43.78 17.54
C ALA A 32 30.43 -44.31 17.62
N ALA A 33 30.04 -44.97 16.51
CA ALA A 33 29.59 -46.36 16.38
C ALA A 33 28.69 -47.01 17.47
N SER A 34 27.51 -47.49 17.08
CA SER A 34 27.28 -48.89 16.62
C SER A 34 25.82 -49.37 16.75
N THR A 35 25.34 -49.95 15.64
CA THR A 35 24.51 -51.16 15.47
C THR A 35 23.20 -51.45 16.22
N ALA A 36 22.30 -52.07 15.42
CA ALA A 36 21.27 -53.08 15.71
C ALA A 36 19.86 -52.56 16.08
N LYS A 37 18.74 -53.19 15.72
CA LYS A 37 18.29 -54.12 14.66
C LYS A 37 16.78 -54.33 14.94
N SER A 38 16.05 -54.82 13.93
CA SER A 38 14.71 -55.45 14.01
C SER A 38 13.51 -54.51 14.22
N GLY A 39 12.35 -54.70 13.60
CA GLY A 39 11.92 -55.74 12.67
C GLY A 39 10.40 -55.64 12.40
N THR A 40 9.99 -56.28 11.31
CA THR A 40 8.64 -56.80 10.96
C THR A 40 7.51 -55.78 10.71
N LYS A 41 6.97 -55.62 9.49
CA LYS A 41 6.18 -56.50 8.57
C LYS A 41 4.67 -56.55 8.85
N SER A 42 3.93 -56.35 7.75
CA SER A 42 2.58 -56.83 7.34
C SER A 42 1.63 -55.67 7.02
N SER A 43 1.27 -55.40 5.75
CA SER A 43 0.34 -56.12 4.85
C SER A 43 -1.07 -56.20 5.45
N SER A 44 -2.21 -55.95 4.79
CA SER A 44 -2.58 -55.60 3.42
C SER A 44 -4.13 -55.65 3.35
N HIS A 45 -4.68 -55.29 2.18
CA HIS A 45 -6.00 -55.71 1.63
C HIS A 45 -7.29 -54.99 2.04
N GLY A 46 -8.11 -54.72 1.00
CA GLY A 46 -9.56 -54.62 1.12
C GLY A 46 -10.24 -53.71 0.09
N LYS A 47 -10.70 -54.28 -1.03
CA LYS A 47 -11.45 -53.65 -2.14
C LYS A 47 -12.98 -53.59 -1.91
N HIS A 48 -13.65 -52.86 -2.81
CA HIS A 48 -15.05 -53.00 -3.32
C HIS A 48 -16.17 -52.34 -2.49
N ALA A 49 -17.30 -51.84 -3.05
CA ALA A 49 -17.79 -51.58 -4.41
C ALA A 49 -19.07 -50.69 -4.34
N LYS A 50 -19.54 -50.28 -5.52
CA LYS A 50 -20.69 -49.42 -5.89
C LYS A 50 -22.07 -49.77 -5.28
N GLY A 51 -22.97 -48.78 -5.32
CA GLY A 51 -24.43 -48.96 -5.40
C GLY A 51 -25.17 -47.68 -5.82
N ASP A 52 -25.77 -47.68 -7.01
CA ASP A 52 -26.71 -46.68 -7.55
C ASP A 52 -28.09 -46.77 -6.88
N SER A 53 -28.87 -45.68 -6.86
CA SER A 53 -30.30 -45.73 -7.19
C SER A 53 -30.89 -44.35 -7.55
N LYS A 54 -31.70 -44.36 -8.62
CA LYS A 54 -32.56 -43.29 -9.13
C LYS A 54 -33.98 -43.41 -8.54
N SER A 55 -34.66 -42.29 -8.38
CA SER A 55 -36.09 -42.04 -8.73
C SER A 55 -36.36 -40.54 -8.47
N GLY A 56 -37.17 -39.76 -9.19
CA GLY A 56 -38.19 -40.03 -10.19
C GLY A 56 -39.46 -39.21 -9.84
N SER A 57 -40.07 -38.56 -10.84
CA SER A 57 -41.44 -37.97 -10.87
C SER A 57 -41.65 -36.53 -10.36
N LYS A 58 -42.56 -35.68 -10.87
CA LYS A 58 -43.17 -35.31 -12.18
C LYS A 58 -44.35 -34.37 -11.86
N SER A 59 -44.65 -33.43 -12.79
CA SER A 59 -45.93 -32.68 -13.00
C SER A 59 -46.39 -31.70 -11.90
N GLY A 60 -47.05 -30.55 -12.15
CA GLY A 60 -47.65 -29.92 -13.33
C GLY A 60 -48.83 -29.03 -12.86
N GLY A 61 -49.20 -27.94 -13.56
CA GLY A 61 -50.56 -27.35 -13.42
C GLY A 61 -50.73 -25.82 -13.30
N ASN A 62 -50.83 -25.18 -14.47
CA ASN A 62 -51.60 -24.02 -14.97
C ASN A 62 -52.67 -23.21 -14.14
N SER A 63 -52.91 -21.98 -14.65
CA SER A 63 -54.15 -21.13 -14.66
C SER A 63 -54.17 -19.84 -13.81
N SER A 64 -55.14 -18.94 -14.04
CA SER A 64 -55.11 -17.75 -14.91
C SER A 64 -56.20 -16.74 -14.45
N SER A 65 -56.07 -15.46 -14.88
CA SER A 65 -57.12 -14.39 -14.93
C SER A 65 -57.48 -13.65 -13.60
N LYS A 66 -57.97 -12.40 -13.50
CA LYS A 66 -58.49 -11.36 -14.43
C LYS A 66 -58.74 -10.03 -13.64
N HIS A 67 -58.32 -8.89 -14.20
CA HIS A 67 -59.04 -7.60 -14.39
C HIS A 67 -60.04 -7.02 -13.36
N GLY A 68 -59.91 -5.70 -13.12
CA GLY A 68 -60.98 -4.78 -12.70
C GLY A 68 -60.72 -3.34 -13.20
N LYS A 69 -61.65 -2.80 -14.01
CA LYS A 69 -61.71 -1.42 -14.56
C LYS A 69 -62.97 -0.73 -14.04
N GLY A 70 -62.94 0.58 -13.86
CA GLY A 70 -64.10 1.51 -13.93
C GLY A 70 -63.55 2.96 -14.05
N LYS A 71 -63.67 3.66 -15.19
CA LYS A 71 -64.81 4.42 -15.77
C LYS A 71 -65.24 5.61 -14.88
N SER A 72 -65.61 6.81 -15.35
CA SER A 72 -65.44 7.66 -16.55
C SER A 72 -66.50 8.77 -16.43
N HIS A 73 -66.28 9.94 -17.05
CA HIS A 73 -67.24 10.90 -17.66
C HIS A 73 -66.84 12.36 -17.33
N ALA A 74 -67.00 13.38 -18.17
CA ALA A 74 -67.17 13.57 -19.62
C ALA A 74 -67.31 15.09 -19.84
N ALA A 75 -66.75 15.66 -20.92
CA ALA A 75 -67.35 16.73 -21.76
C ALA A 75 -66.32 17.31 -22.74
N ALA A 76 -66.76 17.59 -23.97
CA ALA A 76 -66.03 18.17 -25.10
C ALA A 76 -66.62 19.58 -25.45
N PRO A 77 -66.28 20.23 -26.59
CA PRO A 77 -65.06 21.02 -26.83
C PRO A 77 -65.37 22.47 -27.29
N VAL A 78 -64.39 23.39 -27.24
CA VAL A 78 -64.41 24.64 -28.04
C VAL A 78 -63.01 24.91 -28.58
N ALA A 79 -62.93 25.15 -29.89
CA ALA A 79 -61.72 25.39 -30.64
C ALA A 79 -61.23 26.86 -30.51
N ALA A 80 -59.91 27.04 -30.46
CA ALA A 80 -59.25 28.26 -30.93
C ALA A 80 -57.82 27.92 -31.38
N ALA A 81 -57.52 28.22 -32.64
CA ALA A 81 -56.23 28.00 -33.27
C ALA A 81 -55.16 28.98 -32.73
N ALA A 82 -53.94 28.49 -32.51
CA ALA A 82 -52.74 29.33 -32.47
C ALA A 82 -51.49 28.50 -32.80
N THR A 83 -51.02 28.70 -34.02
CA THR A 83 -49.63 28.61 -34.52
C THR A 83 -48.56 27.94 -33.64
N VAL A 84 -47.98 26.86 -34.18
CA VAL A 84 -46.70 26.27 -33.76
C VAL A 84 -45.58 27.28 -34.01
N ALA A 85 -45.04 27.89 -32.94
CA ALA A 85 -43.73 28.51 -32.96
C ALA A 85 -42.71 27.47 -32.47
N ALA A 86 -41.80 27.07 -33.35
CA ALA A 86 -40.66 26.24 -33.00
C ALA A 86 -39.78 27.00 -31.98
N ALA A 87 -39.85 26.62 -30.72
CA ALA A 87 -38.92 27.09 -29.70
C ALA A 87 -37.56 26.46 -29.97
N VAL A 88 -36.67 27.22 -30.61
CA VAL A 88 -35.23 26.95 -30.60
C VAL A 88 -34.79 26.94 -29.15
N HIS A 89 -34.46 25.76 -28.61
CA HIS A 89 -33.81 25.66 -27.31
C HIS A 89 -32.42 26.30 -27.42
N HIS A 90 -32.33 27.58 -27.07
CA HIS A 90 -31.04 28.20 -26.77
C HIS A 90 -30.47 27.51 -25.52
N ALA A 91 -29.40 26.73 -25.74
CA ALA A 91 -28.58 26.21 -24.65
C ALA A 91 -28.17 27.37 -23.74
N GLN A 92 -28.52 27.31 -22.46
CA GLN A 92 -28.15 28.36 -21.51
C GLN A 92 -26.62 28.52 -21.48
N PRO A 93 -26.11 29.77 -21.42
CA PRO A 93 -24.68 30.02 -21.39
C PRO A 93 -24.05 29.34 -20.18
N VAL A 94 -23.10 28.44 -20.45
CA VAL A 94 -22.28 27.77 -19.43
C VAL A 94 -21.58 28.85 -18.60
N SER A 95 -21.74 28.83 -17.28
CA SER A 95 -21.07 29.79 -16.39
C SER A 95 -19.55 29.80 -16.68
N PRO A 96 -18.87 30.96 -16.58
CA PRO A 96 -17.44 31.07 -16.86
C PRO A 96 -16.58 30.04 -16.13
N GLU A 97 -16.93 29.72 -14.87
CA GLU A 97 -16.31 28.69 -14.05
C GLU A 97 -16.39 27.29 -14.68
N ARG A 98 -17.57 26.88 -15.15
CA ARG A 98 -17.76 25.60 -15.86
C ARG A 98 -16.99 25.52 -17.17
N ARG A 99 -16.64 26.66 -17.79
CA ARG A 99 -15.81 26.69 -19.00
C ARG A 99 -14.33 26.47 -18.67
N GLN A 100 -13.83 27.12 -17.62
CA GLN A 100 -12.43 26.96 -17.19
C GLN A 100 -12.17 25.56 -16.62
N ASP A 101 -13.12 25.01 -15.87
CA ASP A 101 -13.06 23.62 -15.38
C ASP A 101 -12.89 22.63 -16.55
N LYS A 102 -13.69 22.78 -17.62
CA LYS A 102 -13.57 21.95 -18.83
C LYS A 102 -12.25 22.13 -19.56
N ALA A 103 -11.71 23.36 -19.59
CA ALA A 103 -10.42 23.64 -20.20
C ALA A 103 -9.29 22.96 -19.41
N LEU A 104 -9.32 23.03 -18.08
CA LEU A 104 -8.38 22.31 -17.23
C LEU A 104 -8.52 20.79 -17.38
N ASP A 105 -9.73 20.26 -17.47
CA ASP A 105 -9.96 18.83 -17.70
C ASP A 105 -9.31 18.36 -19.00
N ALA A 106 -9.51 19.11 -20.08
CA ALA A 106 -8.88 18.82 -21.36
C ALA A 106 -7.35 18.89 -21.28
N LEU A 107 -6.80 19.91 -20.60
CA LEU A 107 -5.35 20.06 -20.40
C LEU A 107 -4.77 18.92 -19.56
N SER A 108 -5.48 18.48 -18.52
CA SER A 108 -5.10 17.37 -17.65
C SER A 108 -5.06 16.05 -18.42
N VAL A 109 -6.03 15.80 -19.30
CA VAL A 109 -6.02 14.61 -20.18
C VAL A 109 -4.84 14.66 -21.16
N GLN A 110 -4.52 15.82 -21.73
CA GLN A 110 -3.34 15.97 -22.59
C GLN A 110 -2.05 15.69 -21.81
N PHE A 111 -1.95 16.21 -20.59
CA PHE A 111 -0.83 15.96 -19.69
C PHE A 111 -0.66 14.47 -19.42
N LEU A 112 -1.71 13.80 -18.94
CA LEU A 112 -1.66 12.37 -18.62
C LEU A 112 -1.26 11.52 -19.84
N ASN A 113 -1.81 11.83 -21.02
CA ASN A 113 -1.42 11.14 -22.25
C ASN A 113 0.04 11.37 -22.65
N ALA A 114 0.60 12.54 -22.36
CA ALA A 114 2.02 12.82 -22.58
C ALA A 114 2.90 12.15 -21.52
N LEU A 115 2.47 12.19 -20.25
CA LEU A 115 3.12 11.56 -19.11
C LEU A 115 3.34 10.07 -19.34
N TRP A 116 2.31 9.32 -19.76
CA TRP A 116 2.42 7.87 -19.94
C TRP A 116 3.37 7.43 -21.06
N ARG A 117 3.77 8.36 -21.94
CA ARG A 117 4.77 8.10 -22.99
C ARG A 117 6.20 8.35 -22.52
N ILE A 118 6.40 9.28 -21.58
CA ILE A 118 7.72 9.56 -21.01
C ILE A 118 8.00 8.69 -19.77
N ASP A 119 6.95 8.24 -19.10
CA ASP A 119 7.01 7.41 -17.90
C ASP A 119 6.10 6.17 -18.03
N PRO A 120 6.50 5.21 -18.91
CA PRO A 120 5.74 3.99 -19.15
C PRO A 120 5.66 3.10 -17.91
N GLU A 121 6.67 3.11 -17.02
CA GLU A 121 6.62 2.32 -15.81
C GLU A 121 5.49 2.81 -14.89
N SER A 122 5.30 4.11 -14.71
CA SER A 122 4.20 4.64 -13.88
C SER A 122 2.83 4.39 -14.48
N ALA A 123 2.75 4.37 -15.81
CA ALA A 123 1.53 4.00 -16.52
C ALA A 123 1.05 2.59 -16.12
N LEU A 124 1.98 1.63 -15.97
CA LEU A 124 1.67 0.26 -15.55
C LEU A 124 1.02 0.21 -14.17
N TYR A 125 1.58 0.92 -13.19
CA TYR A 125 1.02 1.00 -11.83
C TYR A 125 -0.34 1.70 -11.81
N ALA A 126 -0.59 2.64 -12.73
CA ALA A 126 -1.91 3.24 -12.92
C ALA A 126 -2.92 2.29 -13.62
N GLY A 127 -2.48 1.12 -14.10
CA GLY A 127 -3.30 0.16 -14.84
C GLY A 127 -3.36 0.38 -16.35
N LYS A 128 -2.44 1.19 -16.91
CA LYS A 128 -2.35 1.49 -18.35
C LYS A 128 -1.20 0.73 -18.99
N TYR A 129 -1.52 -0.18 -19.91
CA TYR A 129 -0.57 -1.12 -20.51
C TYR A 129 -0.20 -0.80 -21.96
N ASP A 130 -0.69 0.32 -22.52
CA ASP A 130 -0.44 0.70 -23.92
C ASP A 130 1.04 0.91 -24.23
N THR A 131 1.83 1.29 -23.22
CA THR A 131 3.28 1.52 -23.31
C THR A 131 4.11 0.43 -22.64
N ALA A 132 3.48 -0.70 -22.26
CA ALA A 132 4.11 -1.77 -21.47
C ALA A 132 5.37 -2.40 -22.11
N ALA A 133 5.45 -2.39 -23.44
CA ALA A 133 6.60 -2.90 -24.19
C ALA A 133 7.85 -2.01 -24.08
N THR A 134 7.69 -0.74 -23.70
CA THR A 134 8.77 0.24 -23.62
C THR A 134 9.31 0.32 -22.21
N MET A 135 10.64 0.27 -22.06
CA MET A 135 11.30 0.50 -20.79
C MET A 135 12.13 1.78 -20.84
N THR A 136 12.03 2.60 -19.80
CA THR A 136 12.84 3.81 -19.66
C THR A 136 14.29 3.44 -19.31
N VAL A 137 15.23 3.85 -20.16
CA VAL A 137 16.67 3.76 -19.90
C VAL A 137 17.13 5.14 -19.46
N TYR A 138 17.59 5.28 -18.22
CA TYR A 138 17.96 6.57 -17.64
C TYR A 138 19.32 7.06 -18.14
N ASP A 139 19.44 7.40 -19.42
CA ASP A 139 20.64 8.03 -19.97
C ASP A 139 20.53 9.57 -19.91
N PRO A 140 21.61 10.32 -20.19
CA PRO A 140 21.57 11.79 -20.18
C PRO A 140 20.52 12.40 -21.10
N ALA A 141 20.22 11.75 -22.24
CA ALA A 141 19.20 12.22 -23.16
C ALA A 141 17.78 12.09 -22.57
N THR A 142 17.51 10.99 -21.87
CA THR A 142 16.24 10.76 -21.17
C THR A 142 16.06 11.72 -20.01
N LEU A 143 17.11 11.95 -19.21
CA LEU A 143 17.08 12.94 -18.12
C LEU A 143 16.78 14.35 -18.64
N ALA A 144 17.43 14.77 -19.73
CA ALA A 144 17.16 16.06 -20.38
C ALA A 144 15.71 16.16 -20.91
N LYS A 145 15.21 15.08 -21.51
CA LYS A 145 13.82 14.99 -21.98
C LYS A 145 12.81 15.12 -20.84
N GLU A 146 13.06 14.46 -19.71
CA GLU A 146 12.19 14.56 -18.52
C GLU A 146 12.21 15.96 -17.91
N GLN A 147 13.36 16.61 -17.84
CA GLN A 147 13.47 17.99 -17.36
C GLN A 147 12.73 18.96 -18.28
N ALA A 148 12.89 18.81 -19.61
CA ALA A 148 12.19 19.63 -20.59
C ALA A 148 10.66 19.42 -20.52
N PHE A 149 10.21 18.17 -20.41
CA PHE A 149 8.80 17.82 -20.19
C PHE A 149 8.26 18.48 -18.93
N THR A 150 9.00 18.40 -17.82
CA THR A 150 8.57 18.93 -16.53
C THR A 150 8.39 20.45 -16.58
N ASN A 151 9.36 21.16 -17.19
CA ASN A 151 9.30 22.61 -17.33
C ASN A 151 8.16 23.06 -18.26
N ASP A 152 8.00 22.44 -19.43
CA ASP A 152 6.92 22.77 -20.37
C ASP A 152 5.52 22.60 -19.73
N TRP A 153 5.31 21.52 -18.97
CA TRP A 153 4.02 21.32 -18.31
C TRP A 153 3.78 22.25 -17.13
N LEU A 154 4.81 22.59 -16.34
CA LEU A 154 4.69 23.62 -15.31
C LEU A 154 4.28 24.96 -15.93
N ASP A 155 4.90 25.35 -17.04
CA ASP A 155 4.58 26.60 -17.75
C ASP A 155 3.16 26.61 -18.33
N ARG A 156 2.67 25.46 -18.80
CA ARG A 156 1.28 25.31 -19.27
C ARG A 156 0.28 25.45 -18.13
N PHE A 157 0.53 24.78 -17.00
CA PHE A 157 -0.36 24.84 -15.84
C PHE A 157 -0.32 26.22 -15.15
N ALA A 158 0.81 26.92 -15.17
CA ALA A 158 0.93 28.27 -14.63
C ALA A 158 0.06 29.31 -15.34
N LYS A 159 -0.39 29.03 -16.58
CA LYS A 159 -1.29 29.90 -17.35
C LYS A 159 -2.77 29.77 -16.95
N VAL A 160 -3.12 28.82 -16.09
CA VAL A 160 -4.49 28.60 -15.63
C VAL A 160 -4.82 29.55 -14.46
N ASP A 161 -5.84 30.40 -14.61
CA ASP A 161 -6.29 31.29 -13.52
C ASP A 161 -7.10 30.50 -12.48
N THR A 162 -6.46 30.20 -11.35
CA THR A 162 -7.04 29.38 -10.27
C THR A 162 -8.29 30.00 -9.64
N ARG A 163 -8.48 31.32 -9.75
CA ARG A 163 -9.66 32.01 -9.19
C ARG A 163 -10.93 31.76 -9.99
N GLN A 164 -10.79 31.27 -11.21
CA GLN A 164 -11.91 30.94 -12.09
C GLN A 164 -12.22 29.43 -12.12
N LEU A 165 -11.55 28.64 -11.29
CA LEU A 165 -11.77 27.20 -11.16
C LEU A 165 -12.66 26.90 -9.94
N SER A 166 -13.47 25.86 -10.07
CA SER A 166 -14.11 25.27 -8.89
C SER A 166 -13.07 24.71 -7.92
N ALA A 167 -13.44 24.61 -6.64
CA ALA A 167 -12.51 24.11 -5.62
C ALA A 167 -11.96 22.71 -5.96
N SER A 168 -12.80 21.82 -6.51
CA SER A 168 -12.35 20.50 -6.95
C SER A 168 -11.26 20.59 -8.03
N ARG A 169 -11.43 21.48 -9.02
CA ARG A 169 -10.45 21.68 -10.08
C ARG A 169 -9.19 22.40 -9.63
N ARG A 170 -9.29 23.29 -8.63
CA ARG A 170 -8.09 23.83 -7.95
C ARG A 170 -7.29 22.72 -7.29
N THR A 171 -7.93 21.74 -6.65
CA THR A 171 -7.22 20.59 -6.05
C THR A 171 -6.56 19.70 -7.12
N ASP A 172 -7.22 19.46 -8.26
CA ASP A 172 -6.65 18.71 -9.37
C ASP A 172 -5.39 19.39 -9.92
N LEU A 173 -5.48 20.71 -10.17
CA LEU A 173 -4.35 21.51 -10.62
C LEU A 173 -3.20 21.52 -9.60
N ALA A 174 -3.50 21.63 -8.31
CA ALA A 174 -2.50 21.60 -7.27
C ALA A 174 -1.75 20.26 -7.21
N LEU A 175 -2.44 19.13 -7.42
CA LEU A 175 -1.80 17.81 -7.49
C LEU A 175 -0.90 17.65 -8.71
N LEU A 176 -1.34 18.14 -9.87
CA LEU A 176 -0.55 18.13 -11.10
C LEU A 176 0.73 18.95 -10.96
N ILE A 177 0.62 20.16 -10.38
CA ILE A 177 1.76 21.03 -10.10
C ILE A 177 2.67 20.40 -9.05
N ASN A 178 2.13 19.81 -7.98
CA ASN A 178 2.93 19.13 -6.95
C ASN A 178 3.73 17.97 -7.55
N LYS A 179 3.10 17.13 -8.39
CA LYS A 179 3.77 16.03 -9.09
C LYS A 179 4.97 16.53 -9.90
N LEU A 180 4.77 17.56 -10.71
CA LEU A 180 5.83 18.12 -11.55
C LEU A 180 6.94 18.79 -10.73
N ASN A 181 6.61 19.48 -9.64
CA ASN A 181 7.62 20.04 -8.74
C ASN A 181 8.42 18.96 -8.02
N SER A 182 7.76 17.88 -7.58
CA SER A 182 8.43 16.70 -7.02
C SER A 182 9.35 16.04 -8.04
N ASP A 183 8.91 15.91 -9.31
CA ASP A 183 9.76 15.39 -10.38
C ASP A 183 11.00 16.26 -10.61
N ARG A 184 10.81 17.59 -10.67
CA ARG A 184 11.91 18.54 -10.80
C ARG A 184 12.88 18.46 -9.62
N PHE A 185 12.36 18.38 -8.40
CA PHE A 185 13.16 18.21 -7.19
C PHE A 185 14.01 16.93 -7.26
N ASN A 186 13.40 15.81 -7.66
CA ASN A 186 14.10 14.54 -7.81
C ASN A 186 15.18 14.57 -8.89
N LEU A 187 14.96 15.29 -9.99
CA LEU A 187 15.93 15.42 -11.08
C LEU A 187 17.08 16.38 -10.77
N THR A 188 16.81 17.47 -10.05
CA THR A 188 17.76 18.59 -9.96
C THR A 188 18.40 18.76 -8.58
N THR A 189 17.68 18.39 -7.51
CA THR A 189 18.08 18.65 -6.13
C THR A 189 18.35 17.37 -5.36
N PHE A 190 17.36 16.46 -5.26
CA PHE A 190 17.49 15.23 -4.49
C PHE A 190 18.37 14.19 -5.18
N ARG A 191 18.25 14.08 -6.51
CA ARG A 191 19.09 13.25 -7.39
C ARG A 191 19.28 11.81 -6.89
N GLU A 192 18.20 11.22 -6.39
CA GLU A 192 18.24 9.86 -5.82
C GLU A 192 18.81 8.82 -6.77
N TYR A 193 18.54 8.98 -8.08
CA TYR A 193 19.09 8.15 -9.15
C TYR A 193 20.63 8.09 -9.15
N GLN A 194 21.33 9.06 -8.57
CA GLN A 194 22.79 9.05 -8.49
C GLN A 194 23.32 8.28 -7.28
N TRP A 195 22.64 8.32 -6.14
CA TRP A 195 23.20 7.79 -4.89
C TRP A 195 22.47 6.57 -4.33
N ASN A 196 21.34 6.17 -4.93
CA ASN A 196 20.56 5.00 -4.56
C ASN A 196 20.58 3.94 -5.67
N PRO A 197 21.51 2.96 -5.61
CA PRO A 197 21.53 1.84 -6.55
C PRO A 197 20.27 0.97 -6.53
N ALA A 198 19.56 0.90 -5.40
CA ALA A 198 18.37 0.05 -5.26
C ALA A 198 17.17 0.55 -6.09
N LEU A 199 17.22 1.79 -6.58
CA LEU A 199 16.23 2.29 -7.55
C LEU A 199 16.28 1.51 -8.88
N TYR A 200 17.42 0.90 -9.23
CA TYR A 200 17.61 0.23 -10.50
C TYR A 200 17.13 -1.24 -10.46
N ASN A 201 15.81 -1.42 -10.45
CA ASN A 201 15.19 -2.75 -10.37
C ASN A 201 14.09 -2.95 -11.43
N VAL A 202 14.21 -4.00 -12.24
CA VAL A 202 13.28 -4.29 -13.35
C VAL A 202 12.09 -5.18 -12.97
N ALA A 203 12.06 -5.72 -11.76
CA ALA A 203 11.12 -6.77 -11.37
C ALA A 203 9.65 -6.33 -11.37
N GLY A 204 9.34 -5.20 -10.70
CA GLY A 204 7.96 -4.75 -10.50
C GLY A 204 7.16 -4.56 -11.79
N PRO A 205 7.65 -3.80 -12.79
CA PRO A 205 6.99 -3.66 -14.08
C PRO A 205 6.79 -4.99 -14.83
N ILE A 206 7.75 -5.92 -14.75
CA ILE A 206 7.63 -7.22 -15.41
C ILE A 206 6.54 -8.06 -14.74
N ASP A 207 6.50 -8.05 -13.41
CA ASP A 207 5.46 -8.72 -12.63
C ASP A 207 4.05 -8.22 -13.01
N LEU A 208 3.84 -6.90 -13.02
CA LEU A 208 2.57 -6.30 -13.39
C LEU A 208 2.10 -6.75 -14.78
N ILE A 209 3.02 -6.76 -15.75
CA ILE A 209 2.72 -7.17 -17.13
C ILE A 209 2.41 -8.67 -17.20
N LEU A 210 3.13 -9.51 -16.44
CA LEU A 210 2.98 -10.97 -16.45
C LEU A 210 1.73 -11.44 -15.71
N ASN A 211 1.34 -10.78 -14.63
CA ASN A 211 0.33 -11.27 -13.70
C ASN A 211 -1.01 -10.52 -13.79
N THR A 212 -1.05 -9.32 -14.35
CA THR A 212 -2.33 -8.60 -14.56
C THR A 212 -3.03 -9.07 -15.84
N LYS A 213 -4.30 -9.49 -15.74
CA LYS A 213 -5.08 -10.05 -16.87
C LYS A 213 -5.67 -8.97 -17.80
N TYR A 214 -4.85 -8.01 -18.23
CA TYR A 214 -5.28 -6.95 -19.16
C TYR A 214 -5.32 -7.42 -20.63
N ALA A 215 -4.66 -8.53 -20.95
CA ALA A 215 -4.60 -9.14 -22.28
C ALA A 215 -4.39 -10.66 -22.17
N ALA A 216 -4.59 -11.38 -23.28
CA ALA A 216 -4.32 -12.81 -23.34
C ALA A 216 -2.85 -13.11 -23.00
N LYS A 217 -2.56 -14.19 -22.26
CA LYS A 217 -1.20 -14.54 -21.82
C LYS A 217 -0.14 -14.48 -22.94
N PRO A 218 -0.38 -15.01 -24.16
CA PRO A 218 0.59 -14.92 -25.26
C PRO A 218 0.90 -13.48 -25.70
N GLN A 219 -0.08 -12.58 -25.67
CA GLN A 219 0.12 -11.16 -25.98
C GLN A 219 0.94 -10.46 -24.90
N ARG A 220 0.71 -10.79 -23.63
CA ARG A 220 1.51 -10.28 -22.51
C ARG A 220 2.97 -10.76 -22.60
N LEU A 221 3.19 -12.03 -22.94
CA LEU A 221 4.54 -12.56 -23.20
C LEU A 221 5.22 -11.85 -24.39
N ARG A 222 4.52 -11.61 -25.51
CA ARG A 222 5.10 -10.83 -26.63
C ARG A 222 5.45 -9.38 -26.24
N THR A 223 4.69 -8.80 -25.34
CA THR A 223 4.96 -7.46 -24.78
C THR A 223 6.24 -7.51 -23.94
N LEU A 224 6.37 -8.51 -23.06
CA LEU A 224 7.57 -8.75 -22.27
C LEU A 224 8.79 -9.03 -23.14
N LEU A 225 8.63 -9.84 -24.20
CA LEU A 225 9.72 -10.13 -25.15
C LEU A 225 10.36 -8.85 -25.67
N LYS A 226 9.55 -7.84 -26.02
CA LYS A 226 10.02 -6.51 -26.44
C LYS A 226 10.69 -5.75 -25.29
N ARG A 227 10.04 -5.69 -24.12
CA ARG A 227 10.53 -4.96 -22.95
C ARG A 227 11.89 -5.44 -22.46
N ILE A 228 12.07 -6.75 -22.31
CA ILE A 228 13.29 -7.33 -21.75
C ILE A 228 14.54 -7.09 -22.61
N ALA A 229 14.36 -6.75 -23.89
CA ALA A 229 15.47 -6.40 -24.78
C ALA A 229 16.27 -5.18 -24.30
N SER A 230 15.64 -4.28 -23.55
CA SER A 230 16.27 -3.07 -23.04
C SER A 230 16.99 -3.27 -21.70
N ILE A 231 16.91 -4.45 -21.06
CA ILE A 231 17.51 -4.70 -19.74
C ILE A 231 19.03 -4.48 -19.71
N PRO A 232 19.82 -4.92 -20.72
CA PRO A 232 21.25 -4.62 -20.75
C PRO A 232 21.54 -3.11 -20.72
N ALA A 233 20.93 -2.35 -21.63
CA ALA A 233 21.12 -0.90 -21.70
C ALA A 233 20.64 -0.18 -20.41
N TYR A 234 19.60 -0.69 -19.77
CA TYR A 234 19.11 -0.18 -18.48
C TYR A 234 20.16 -0.28 -17.38
N TYR A 235 20.79 -1.45 -17.22
CA TYR A 235 21.83 -1.63 -16.21
C TYR A 235 23.16 -0.96 -16.58
N ASP A 236 23.45 -0.80 -17.87
CA ASP A 236 24.58 0.02 -18.32
C ASP A 236 24.40 1.49 -17.92
N ALA A 237 23.21 2.05 -18.16
CA ALA A 237 22.85 3.39 -17.73
C ALA A 237 22.83 3.53 -16.19
N ALA A 238 22.36 2.51 -15.48
CA ALA A 238 22.42 2.46 -14.02
C ALA A 238 23.86 2.64 -13.51
N ARG A 239 24.82 1.88 -14.04
CA ARG A 239 26.24 2.03 -13.67
C ARG A 239 26.78 3.43 -13.98
N ALA A 240 26.41 3.99 -15.13
CA ALA A 240 26.87 5.32 -15.55
C ALA A 240 26.32 6.49 -14.72
N ASN A 241 25.14 6.31 -14.11
CA ASN A 241 24.49 7.36 -13.32
C ASN A 241 24.99 7.45 -11.88
N LEU A 242 25.57 6.38 -11.35
CA LEU A 242 25.91 6.32 -9.93
C LEU A 242 27.07 7.26 -9.58
N VAL A 243 26.80 8.18 -8.66
CA VAL A 243 27.75 9.16 -8.13
C VAL A 243 27.60 9.20 -6.61
N ASN A 244 28.67 8.81 -5.90
CA ASN A 244 28.73 8.80 -4.44
C ASN A 244 27.51 8.11 -3.77
N PRO A 245 27.28 6.81 -4.02
CA PRO A 245 26.15 6.11 -3.43
C PRO A 245 26.30 5.92 -1.92
N THR A 246 25.18 5.60 -1.28
CA THR A 246 25.17 5.18 0.12
C THR A 246 25.50 3.69 0.22
N PRO A 247 26.24 3.24 1.25
CA PRO A 247 26.45 1.81 1.50
C PRO A 247 25.13 1.03 1.68
N GLU A 248 24.15 1.59 2.37
CA GLU A 248 22.90 0.90 2.71
C GLU A 248 22.07 0.56 1.47
N HIS A 249 21.86 1.52 0.57
CA HIS A 249 21.14 1.29 -0.68
C HIS A 249 21.93 0.40 -1.66
N THR A 250 23.27 0.42 -1.59
CA THR A 250 24.12 -0.48 -2.40
C THR A 250 23.94 -1.93 -1.96
N LYS A 251 23.99 -2.19 -0.65
CA LYS A 251 23.72 -3.51 -0.07
C LYS A 251 22.31 -3.99 -0.35
N LEU A 252 21.32 -3.09 -0.26
CA LEU A 252 19.93 -3.41 -0.61
C LEU A 252 19.81 -3.87 -2.07
N ALA A 253 20.42 -3.14 -3.01
CA ALA A 253 20.39 -3.51 -4.44
C ALA A 253 21.01 -4.91 -4.69
N ILE A 254 22.12 -5.23 -4.01
CA ILE A 254 22.74 -6.56 -4.06
C ILE A 254 21.79 -7.62 -3.49
N ALA A 255 21.18 -7.36 -2.33
CA ALA A 255 20.27 -8.29 -1.67
C ALA A 255 18.99 -8.55 -2.47
N GLN A 256 18.53 -7.59 -3.29
CA GLN A 256 17.35 -7.75 -4.15
C GLN A 256 17.63 -8.55 -5.43
N ALA A 257 18.88 -8.60 -5.90
CA ALA A 257 19.21 -9.18 -7.19
C ALA A 257 18.83 -10.66 -7.38
N PRO A 258 18.98 -11.55 -6.37
CA PRO A 258 18.50 -12.93 -6.47
C PRO A 258 17.01 -13.04 -6.84
N GLY A 259 16.17 -12.13 -6.32
CA GLY A 259 14.74 -12.07 -6.66
C GLY A 259 14.51 -11.69 -8.12
N VAL A 260 15.30 -10.75 -8.66
CA VAL A 260 15.25 -10.36 -10.08
C VAL A 260 15.64 -11.53 -10.98
N LEU A 261 16.73 -12.23 -10.65
CA LEU A 261 17.22 -13.39 -11.42
C LEU A 261 16.20 -14.54 -11.42
N ALA A 262 15.59 -14.82 -10.26
CA ALA A 262 14.56 -15.85 -10.12
C ALA A 262 13.32 -15.51 -10.96
N MET A 263 12.87 -14.24 -10.93
CA MET A 263 11.74 -13.78 -11.74
C MET A 263 12.04 -13.93 -13.24
N LEU A 264 13.22 -13.50 -13.73
CA LEU A 264 13.59 -13.62 -15.14
C LEU A 264 13.65 -15.10 -15.59
N THR A 265 14.17 -15.97 -14.74
CA THR A 265 14.19 -17.42 -14.97
C THR A 265 12.78 -18.00 -15.06
N GLN A 266 11.88 -17.56 -14.16
CA GLN A 266 10.48 -17.98 -14.18
C GLN A 266 9.77 -17.48 -15.44
N LEU A 267 10.04 -16.24 -15.87
CA LEU A 267 9.50 -15.69 -17.10
C LEU A 267 9.89 -16.51 -18.33
N ASP A 268 11.15 -16.96 -18.43
CA ASP A 268 11.57 -17.85 -19.52
C ASP A 268 10.79 -19.18 -19.50
N LYS A 269 10.66 -19.83 -18.33
CA LYS A 269 9.85 -21.06 -18.20
C LYS A 269 8.43 -20.87 -18.69
N GLU A 270 7.80 -19.74 -18.34
CA GLU A 270 6.44 -19.43 -18.80
C GLU A 270 6.37 -19.18 -20.31
N ALA A 271 7.39 -18.54 -20.89
CA ALA A 271 7.49 -18.37 -22.33
C ALA A 271 7.66 -19.71 -23.05
N GLN A 272 8.53 -20.60 -22.55
CA GLN A 272 8.78 -21.92 -23.13
C GLN A 272 7.53 -22.82 -23.07
N ALA A 273 6.76 -22.76 -21.98
CA ALA A 273 5.53 -23.52 -21.82
C ALA A 273 4.32 -22.95 -22.62
N SER A 274 4.47 -21.79 -23.24
CA SER A 274 3.38 -21.11 -23.94
C SER A 274 3.21 -21.54 -25.40
N ILE A 275 2.18 -20.98 -26.05
CA ILE A 275 1.89 -21.15 -27.49
C ILE A 275 2.73 -20.25 -28.41
N LEU A 276 3.76 -19.56 -27.90
CA LEU A 276 4.66 -18.77 -28.72
C LEU A 276 5.35 -19.64 -29.79
N THR A 277 5.71 -19.03 -30.91
CA THR A 277 6.41 -19.71 -31.99
C THR A 277 7.81 -20.15 -31.56
N PRO A 278 8.42 -21.17 -32.21
CA PRO A 278 9.80 -21.57 -31.90
C PRO A 278 10.81 -20.42 -31.98
N VAL A 279 10.65 -19.51 -32.95
CA VAL A 279 11.50 -18.31 -33.11
C VAL A 279 11.31 -17.35 -31.93
N GLU A 280 10.08 -17.08 -31.51
CA GLU A 280 9.80 -16.23 -30.35
C GLU A 280 10.38 -16.83 -29.06
N LYS A 281 10.27 -18.16 -28.89
CA LYS A 281 10.83 -18.89 -27.73
C LYS A 281 12.35 -18.83 -27.68
N GLN A 282 13.02 -19.02 -28.82
CA GLN A 282 14.47 -18.89 -28.92
C GLN A 282 14.93 -17.45 -28.63
N LEU A 283 14.21 -16.46 -29.17
CA LEU A 283 14.51 -15.04 -28.91
C LEU A 283 14.28 -14.67 -27.44
N PHE A 284 13.28 -15.27 -26.78
CA PHE A 284 13.06 -15.14 -25.34
C PHE A 284 14.29 -15.61 -24.56
N THR A 285 14.74 -16.85 -24.79
CA THR A 285 15.92 -17.40 -24.11
C THR A 285 17.15 -16.54 -24.34
N GLN A 286 17.39 -16.06 -25.57
CA GLN A 286 18.51 -15.16 -25.87
C GLN A 286 18.44 -13.87 -25.06
N ARG A 287 17.27 -13.21 -25.02
CA ARG A 287 17.10 -11.93 -24.30
C ARG A 287 17.13 -12.11 -22.78
N ILE A 288 16.60 -13.22 -22.27
CA ILE A 288 16.69 -13.55 -20.84
C ILE A 288 18.15 -13.81 -20.46
N ASN A 289 18.92 -14.57 -21.24
CA ASN A 289 20.34 -14.77 -20.96
C ASN A 289 21.11 -13.44 -20.92
N ALA A 290 20.86 -12.54 -21.88
CA ALA A 290 21.46 -11.20 -21.88
C ALA A 290 21.03 -10.37 -20.65
N ALA A 291 19.76 -10.46 -20.24
CA ALA A 291 19.25 -9.80 -19.04
C ALA A 291 19.89 -10.35 -17.75
N LEU A 292 20.02 -11.68 -17.62
CA LEU A 292 20.68 -12.33 -16.50
C LEU A 292 22.14 -11.87 -16.39
N THR A 293 22.89 -11.90 -17.51
CA THR A 293 24.27 -11.38 -17.54
C THR A 293 24.37 -9.91 -17.17
N ALA A 294 23.42 -9.07 -17.58
CA ALA A 294 23.39 -7.66 -17.22
C ALA A 294 23.15 -7.44 -15.72
N VAL A 295 22.24 -8.21 -15.11
CA VAL A 295 21.97 -8.17 -13.66
C VAL A 295 23.21 -8.65 -12.90
N ASP A 296 23.81 -9.77 -13.29
CA ASP A 296 25.02 -10.30 -12.65
C ASP A 296 26.19 -9.31 -12.73
N GLY A 297 26.39 -8.69 -13.91
CA GLY A 297 27.40 -7.66 -14.09
C GLY A 297 27.16 -6.42 -13.25
N TYR A 298 25.89 -6.02 -13.06
CA TYR A 298 25.53 -4.94 -12.14
C TYR A 298 25.82 -5.29 -10.68
N VAL A 299 25.47 -6.51 -10.24
CA VAL A 299 25.75 -7.00 -8.88
C VAL A 299 27.25 -7.06 -8.61
N ALA A 300 28.05 -7.56 -9.56
CA ALA A 300 29.49 -7.60 -9.43
C ALA A 300 30.08 -6.18 -9.26
N PHE A 301 29.61 -5.23 -10.08
CA PHE A 301 29.98 -3.83 -9.96
C PHE A 301 29.61 -3.24 -8.58
N LEU A 302 28.38 -3.46 -8.10
CA LEU A 302 27.94 -2.96 -6.79
C LEU A 302 28.68 -3.61 -5.63
N THR A 303 29.06 -4.89 -5.75
CA THR A 303 29.84 -5.60 -4.74
C THR A 303 31.24 -5.01 -4.60
N ASP A 304 31.92 -4.73 -5.71
CA ASP A 304 33.21 -4.03 -5.72
C ASP A 304 33.09 -2.61 -5.14
N LEU A 305 32.00 -1.91 -5.48
CA LEU A 305 31.72 -0.58 -4.96
C LEU A 305 31.50 -0.57 -3.44
N ASP A 306 30.71 -1.50 -2.90
CA ASP A 306 30.49 -1.66 -1.46
C ASP A 306 31.79 -1.96 -0.71
N GLN A 307 32.60 -2.88 -1.24
CA GLN A 307 33.91 -3.21 -0.68
C GLN A 307 34.87 -2.01 -0.69
N THR A 308 34.86 -1.23 -1.78
CA THR A 308 35.67 -0.02 -1.92
C THR A 308 35.23 1.06 -0.92
N MET A 309 33.93 1.29 -0.77
CA MET A 309 33.37 2.21 0.22
C MET A 309 33.75 1.80 1.65
N ALA A 310 33.57 0.52 1.99
CA ALA A 310 33.92 0.00 3.30
C ALA A 310 35.42 0.12 3.60
N LYS A 311 36.29 -0.20 2.64
CA LYS A 311 37.75 -0.13 2.80
C LYS A 311 38.25 1.30 3.00
N ASN A 312 37.70 2.24 2.24
CA ASN A 312 38.18 3.63 2.23
C ASN A 312 37.45 4.53 3.24
N GLY A 313 36.41 4.02 3.92
CA GLY A 313 35.53 4.85 4.74
C GLY A 313 34.81 5.92 3.91
N THR A 314 34.55 5.63 2.63
CA THR A 314 33.88 6.52 1.69
C THR A 314 32.42 6.09 1.51
N GLY A 315 31.58 6.98 1.00
CA GLY A 315 30.16 6.72 0.79
C GLY A 315 29.31 7.84 1.38
N ARG A 316 28.22 8.16 0.69
CA ARG A 316 27.27 9.16 1.18
C ARG A 316 26.55 8.62 2.41
N SER A 317 26.29 9.48 3.39
CA SER A 317 25.37 9.13 4.49
C SER A 317 23.96 8.86 3.93
N PHE A 318 23.27 7.85 4.46
CA PHE A 318 21.84 7.65 4.19
C PHE A 318 20.95 8.74 4.82
N ARG A 319 21.48 9.49 5.79
CA ARG A 319 20.76 10.61 6.43
C ARG A 319 20.71 11.78 5.45
N ILE A 320 19.49 12.19 5.06
CA ILE A 320 19.31 13.19 4.01
C ILE A 320 19.41 14.64 4.54
N GLY A 321 19.37 14.84 5.86
CA GLY A 321 19.44 16.17 6.48
C GLY A 321 18.13 16.95 6.39
N LYS A 322 18.03 18.02 7.20
CA LYS A 322 16.80 18.80 7.41
C LYS A 322 16.21 19.34 6.10
N ASP A 323 17.02 20.02 5.29
CA ASP A 323 16.50 20.77 4.13
C ASP A 323 15.91 19.86 3.06
N LEU A 324 16.55 18.71 2.79
CA LEU A 324 16.01 17.72 1.86
C LEU A 324 14.82 16.99 2.45
N TYR A 325 14.83 16.72 3.76
CA TYR A 325 13.73 16.05 4.45
C TYR A 325 12.45 16.90 4.43
N GLU A 326 12.53 18.20 4.77
CA GLU A 326 11.38 19.11 4.75
C GLU A 326 10.81 19.28 3.33
N GLN A 327 11.67 19.42 2.32
CA GLN A 327 11.22 19.52 0.92
C GLN A 327 10.54 18.23 0.46
N LYS A 328 11.14 17.06 0.74
CA LYS A 328 10.56 15.76 0.39
C LYS A 328 9.25 15.52 1.14
N PHE A 329 9.18 15.88 2.43
CA PHE A 329 7.96 15.82 3.23
C PHE A 329 6.84 16.68 2.63
N ALA A 330 7.14 17.91 2.22
CA ALA A 330 6.15 18.78 1.58
C ALA A 330 5.58 18.18 0.28
N TYR A 331 6.42 17.54 -0.54
CA TYR A 331 5.97 16.91 -1.79
C TYR A 331 5.21 15.60 -1.58
N ASP A 332 5.66 14.77 -0.64
CA ASP A 332 5.15 13.39 -0.47
C ASP A 332 3.91 13.36 0.43
N ILE A 333 3.94 14.11 1.53
CA ILE A 333 2.87 14.11 2.53
C ILE A 333 1.84 15.19 2.18
N GLN A 334 2.27 16.34 1.67
CA GLN A 334 1.40 17.49 1.38
C GLN A 334 0.54 17.92 2.59
N SER A 335 1.15 17.82 3.78
CA SER A 335 0.55 18.14 5.07
C SER A 335 0.21 19.62 5.20
N GLY A 336 -0.74 19.93 6.10
CA GLY A 336 -0.94 21.27 6.62
C GLY A 336 0.15 21.77 7.57
N SER A 337 1.01 20.86 8.06
CA SER A 337 2.13 21.13 8.98
C SER A 337 3.48 20.92 8.28
N THR A 338 4.58 21.40 8.87
CA THR A 338 5.95 21.00 8.48
C THR A 338 6.33 19.64 9.06
N ALA A 339 7.43 19.03 8.60
CA ALA A 339 7.91 17.77 9.18
C ALA A 339 8.29 17.95 10.66
N GLU A 340 8.96 19.06 10.99
CA GLU A 340 9.30 19.40 12.37
C GLU A 340 8.06 19.55 13.27
N GLU A 341 7.00 20.19 12.78
CA GLU A 341 5.74 20.30 13.51
C GLU A 341 5.07 18.94 13.70
N THR A 342 5.02 18.10 12.66
CA THR A 342 4.51 16.73 12.74
C THR A 342 5.32 15.89 13.73
N TYR A 343 6.65 16.04 13.76
CA TYR A 343 7.52 15.40 14.76
C TYR A 343 7.16 15.81 16.19
N ARG A 344 6.96 17.11 16.45
CA ARG A 344 6.55 17.60 17.78
C ARG A 344 5.17 17.08 18.19
N LYS A 345 4.21 17.01 17.25
CA LYS A 345 2.91 16.37 17.48
C LYS A 345 3.06 14.89 17.83
N ALA A 346 3.97 14.18 17.17
CA ALA A 346 4.23 12.77 17.45
C ALA A 346 4.83 12.57 18.85
N LEU A 347 5.74 13.42 19.30
CA LEU A 347 6.26 13.38 20.67
C LEU A 347 5.15 13.55 21.71
N ALA A 348 4.23 14.50 21.50
CA ALA A 348 3.10 14.72 22.40
C ALA A 348 2.14 13.52 22.42
N ALA A 349 1.79 13.00 21.24
CA ALA A 349 0.92 11.83 21.10
C ALA A 349 1.54 10.58 21.75
N ARG A 350 2.87 10.42 21.67
CA ARG A 350 3.58 9.31 22.34
C ARG A 350 3.38 9.35 23.85
N GLU A 351 3.55 10.53 24.47
CA GLU A 351 3.37 10.66 25.92
C GLU A 351 1.91 10.46 26.35
N GLU A 352 0.94 10.95 25.58
CA GLU A 352 -0.48 10.71 25.84
C GLU A 352 -0.82 9.22 25.80
N LEU A 353 -0.38 8.51 24.76
CA LEU A 353 -0.57 7.08 24.64
C LEU A 353 0.08 6.34 25.81
N LEU A 354 1.34 6.63 26.14
CA LEU A 354 2.03 5.95 27.22
C LEU A 354 1.40 6.20 28.59
N ALA A 355 0.89 7.41 28.84
CA ALA A 355 0.13 7.72 30.06
C ALA A 355 -1.19 6.93 30.14
N ASN A 356 -1.89 6.74 29.01
CA ASN A 356 -3.10 5.93 28.97
C ASN A 356 -2.79 4.43 29.13
N MET A 357 -1.73 3.94 28.47
CA MET A 357 -1.27 2.56 28.57
C MET A 357 -0.84 2.22 30.00
N ASP A 358 -0.23 3.16 30.73
CA ASP A 358 0.14 2.96 32.13
C ASP A 358 -1.09 2.73 33.02
N LYS A 359 -2.15 3.54 32.83
CA LYS A 359 -3.43 3.38 33.54
C LYS A 359 -4.12 2.06 33.23
N LEU A 360 -4.21 1.70 31.95
CA LEU A 360 -4.78 0.42 31.52
C LEU A 360 -3.98 -0.77 32.06
N SER A 361 -2.65 -0.65 32.11
CA SER A 361 -1.78 -1.67 32.70
C SER A 361 -2.00 -1.80 34.20
N ASP A 362 -2.31 -0.70 34.91
CA ASP A 362 -2.69 -0.74 36.32
C ASP A 362 -4.01 -1.46 36.58
N GLU A 363 -5.00 -1.23 35.72
CA GLU A 363 -6.32 -1.88 35.75
C GLU A 363 -6.21 -3.38 35.45
N LEU A 364 -5.42 -3.74 34.44
CA LEU A 364 -5.24 -5.12 34.01
C LEU A 364 -4.29 -5.92 34.89
N TRP A 365 -3.51 -5.27 35.75
CA TRP A 365 -2.39 -5.91 36.46
C TRP A 365 -2.78 -7.17 37.21
N SER A 366 -3.79 -7.10 38.09
CA SER A 366 -4.20 -8.28 38.89
C SER A 366 -4.72 -9.42 38.00
N LYS A 367 -5.35 -9.10 36.86
CA LYS A 367 -5.84 -10.09 35.90
C LYS A 367 -4.69 -10.78 35.15
N THR A 368 -3.63 -10.05 34.82
CA THR A 368 -2.51 -10.57 34.02
C THR A 368 -1.36 -11.14 34.86
N MET A 369 -1.08 -10.52 36.01
CA MET A 369 0.10 -10.76 36.86
C MET A 369 -0.23 -11.32 38.24
N GLY A 370 -1.51 -11.41 38.61
CA GLY A 370 -1.93 -11.84 39.95
C GLY A 370 -1.40 -10.91 41.04
N ASP A 371 -0.75 -11.50 42.06
CA ASP A 371 -0.22 -10.79 43.22
C ASP A 371 1.23 -10.29 43.03
N ALA A 372 1.79 -10.38 41.82
CA ALA A 372 3.14 -9.89 41.57
C ALA A 372 3.26 -8.39 41.82
N ALA A 373 4.40 -7.93 42.35
CA ALA A 373 4.66 -6.51 42.58
C ALA A 373 4.75 -5.75 41.25
N LYS A 374 4.10 -4.58 41.19
CA LYS A 374 4.17 -3.66 40.04
C LYS A 374 5.57 -3.00 39.97
N PRO A 375 6.26 -3.03 38.83
CA PRO A 375 7.48 -2.25 38.63
C PRO A 375 7.20 -0.74 38.70
N ASP A 376 8.12 0.03 39.28
CA ASP A 376 8.08 1.50 39.27
C ASP A 376 8.38 2.08 37.88
N ASP A 377 9.21 1.39 37.08
CA ASP A 377 9.43 1.75 35.69
C ASP A 377 8.17 1.47 34.87
N ARG A 378 7.52 2.53 34.39
CA ARG A 378 6.30 2.45 33.58
C ARG A 378 6.48 1.57 32.35
N TYR A 379 7.66 1.59 31.71
CA TYR A 379 7.89 0.79 30.50
C TYR A 379 7.93 -0.70 30.82
N ALA A 380 8.56 -1.06 31.94
CA ALA A 380 8.58 -2.44 32.42
C ALA A 380 7.15 -2.90 32.77
N LYS A 381 6.39 -2.08 33.51
CA LYS A 381 4.99 -2.40 33.88
C LYS A 381 4.12 -2.65 32.64
N ILE A 382 4.11 -1.71 31.69
CA ILE A 382 3.32 -1.82 30.45
C ILE A 382 3.78 -3.02 29.63
N GLY A 383 5.10 -3.19 29.43
CA GLY A 383 5.68 -4.27 28.64
C GLY A 383 5.32 -5.65 29.18
N MET A 384 5.30 -5.84 30.50
CA MET A 384 4.89 -7.10 31.12
C MET A 384 3.43 -7.43 30.78
N VAL A 385 2.51 -6.47 30.94
CA VAL A 385 1.08 -6.70 30.64
C VAL A 385 0.90 -7.04 29.15
N ILE A 386 1.55 -6.29 28.26
CA ILE A 386 1.53 -6.55 26.81
C ILE A 386 2.07 -7.95 26.49
N ASP A 387 3.21 -8.37 27.05
CA ASP A 387 3.80 -9.69 26.78
C ASP A 387 2.86 -10.82 27.23
N LYS A 388 2.23 -10.65 28.40
CA LYS A 388 1.24 -11.60 28.91
C LYS A 388 0.04 -11.71 27.97
N LEU A 389 -0.53 -10.58 27.56
CA LEU A 389 -1.64 -10.58 26.61
C LEU A 389 -1.21 -11.19 25.27
N SER A 390 -0.04 -10.85 24.75
CA SER A 390 0.46 -11.34 23.46
C SER A 390 0.58 -12.86 23.37
N SER A 391 0.63 -13.58 24.50
CA SER A 391 0.56 -15.06 24.52
C SER A 391 -0.81 -15.64 24.15
N HIS A 392 -1.86 -14.82 24.08
CA HIS A 392 -3.18 -15.20 23.61
C HIS A 392 -3.29 -14.93 22.11
N HIS A 393 -3.13 -15.98 21.32
CA HIS A 393 -3.23 -15.91 19.88
C HIS A 393 -3.87 -17.17 19.32
N VAL A 394 -4.40 -17.05 18.11
CA VAL A 394 -4.87 -18.17 17.31
C VAL A 394 -3.75 -19.21 17.11
N ALA A 395 -4.14 -20.49 16.99
CA ALA A 395 -3.20 -21.54 16.59
C ALA A 395 -2.64 -21.26 15.19
N ARG A 396 -1.37 -21.64 14.95
CA ARG A 396 -0.64 -21.37 13.70
C ARG A 396 -1.41 -21.78 12.45
N GLU A 397 -1.95 -23.00 12.46
CA GLU A 397 -2.73 -23.60 11.37
C GLU A 397 -4.05 -22.86 11.08
N ASN A 398 -4.52 -22.05 12.03
CA ASN A 398 -5.79 -21.33 11.95
C ASN A 398 -5.60 -19.85 11.59
N PHE A 399 -4.37 -19.32 11.55
CA PHE A 399 -4.11 -17.89 11.28
C PHE A 399 -4.83 -17.36 10.03
N PHE A 400 -4.67 -18.04 8.90
CA PHE A 400 -5.32 -17.65 7.64
C PHE A 400 -6.85 -17.75 7.70
N ASN A 401 -7.36 -18.82 8.34
CA ASN A 401 -8.79 -19.05 8.46
C ASN A 401 -9.46 -18.04 9.40
N GLU A 402 -8.75 -17.60 10.43
CA GLU A 402 -9.24 -16.61 11.38
C GLU A 402 -9.39 -15.24 10.70
N ILE A 403 -8.42 -14.82 9.88
CA ILE A 403 -8.57 -13.60 9.06
C ILE A 403 -9.81 -13.68 8.16
N ARG A 404 -10.00 -14.82 7.47
CA ARG A 404 -11.19 -15.05 6.63
C ARG A 404 -12.49 -14.96 7.41
N ARG A 405 -12.50 -15.43 8.66
CA ARG A 405 -13.67 -15.40 9.54
C ARG A 405 -13.97 -13.98 10.03
N GLN A 406 -12.95 -13.18 10.32
CA GLN A 406 -13.12 -11.83 10.88
C GLN A 406 -13.64 -10.79 9.88
N VAL A 407 -13.21 -10.84 8.61
CA VAL A 407 -13.63 -9.85 7.58
C VAL A 407 -15.16 -9.63 7.49
N PRO A 408 -16.01 -10.67 7.37
CA PRO A 408 -17.46 -10.45 7.34
C PRO A 408 -18.02 -9.89 8.66
N LEU A 409 -17.44 -10.23 9.81
CA LEU A 409 -17.88 -9.67 11.10
C LEU A 409 -17.59 -8.17 11.21
N LEU A 410 -16.44 -7.73 10.69
CA LEU A 410 -16.10 -6.30 10.60
C LEU A 410 -17.07 -5.55 9.68
N GLN A 411 -17.44 -6.15 8.54
CA GLN A 411 -18.43 -5.60 7.64
C GLN A 411 -19.81 -5.46 8.33
N ASP A 412 -20.26 -6.49 9.03
CA ASP A 412 -21.53 -6.47 9.74
C ASP A 412 -21.52 -5.41 10.86
N TRP A 413 -20.40 -5.26 11.57
CA TRP A 413 -20.23 -4.21 12.58
C TRP A 413 -20.37 -2.80 11.98
N VAL A 414 -19.63 -2.52 10.90
CA VAL A 414 -19.66 -1.22 10.21
C VAL A 414 -21.05 -0.86 9.71
N ILE A 415 -21.79 -1.83 9.19
CA ILE A 415 -23.17 -1.63 8.70
C ILE A 415 -24.13 -1.40 9.87
N SER A 416 -24.08 -2.26 10.90
CA SER A 416 -25.02 -2.21 12.04
C SER A 416 -24.85 -0.97 12.92
N HIS A 417 -23.65 -0.39 12.98
CA HIS A 417 -23.35 0.82 13.75
C HIS A 417 -23.40 2.10 12.91
N ASP A 418 -23.92 2.02 11.68
CA ASP A 418 -24.05 3.14 10.74
C ASP A 418 -22.74 3.92 10.58
N LEU A 419 -21.60 3.22 10.42
CA LEU A 419 -20.29 3.86 10.35
C LEU A 419 -19.92 4.24 8.92
N LEU A 420 -20.21 3.38 7.94
CA LEU A 420 -19.90 3.60 6.53
C LEU A 420 -20.80 2.75 5.65
N THR A 421 -21.27 3.27 4.51
CA THR A 421 -21.97 2.43 3.54
C THR A 421 -20.99 1.51 2.81
N LEU A 422 -21.21 0.20 2.85
CA LEU A 422 -20.40 -0.79 2.12
C LEU A 422 -21.18 -1.34 0.93
N ASP A 423 -20.48 -1.65 -0.16
CA ASP A 423 -21.09 -2.18 -1.39
C ASP A 423 -21.24 -3.70 -1.28
N PRO A 424 -22.47 -4.24 -1.16
CA PRO A 424 -22.66 -5.68 -0.98
C PRO A 424 -22.20 -6.51 -2.19
N ASN A 425 -22.05 -5.88 -3.37
CA ASN A 425 -21.59 -6.54 -4.59
C ASN A 425 -20.06 -6.56 -4.72
N LYS A 426 -19.34 -5.80 -3.88
CA LYS A 426 -17.88 -5.82 -3.79
C LYS A 426 -17.49 -6.50 -2.48
N GLN A 427 -17.41 -7.83 -2.53
CA GLN A 427 -16.89 -8.61 -1.41
C GLN A 427 -15.37 -8.76 -1.56
N LEU A 428 -14.64 -8.53 -0.47
CA LEU A 428 -13.20 -8.71 -0.42
C LEU A 428 -12.85 -10.20 -0.46
N GLU A 429 -12.00 -10.59 -1.41
CA GLU A 429 -11.49 -11.95 -1.49
C GLU A 429 -10.17 -12.06 -0.73
N VAL A 430 -10.17 -12.84 0.36
CA VAL A 430 -8.96 -13.18 1.09
C VAL A 430 -8.30 -14.41 0.46
N ARG A 431 -7.03 -14.28 0.05
CA ARG A 431 -6.24 -15.36 -0.56
C ARG A 431 -4.86 -15.47 0.07
N ALA A 432 -4.23 -16.64 -0.08
CA ALA A 432 -2.82 -16.79 0.28
C ALA A 432 -1.95 -15.91 -0.62
N THR A 433 -0.95 -15.25 -0.05
CA THR A 433 0.04 -14.48 -0.81
C THR A 433 0.68 -15.36 -1.87
N PRO A 434 0.68 -14.96 -3.16
CA PRO A 434 1.34 -15.74 -4.20
C PRO A 434 2.83 -15.97 -3.89
N ALA A 435 3.36 -17.15 -4.22
CA ALA A 435 4.73 -17.55 -3.85
C ALA A 435 5.83 -16.56 -4.31
N TYR A 436 5.62 -15.90 -5.45
CA TYR A 436 6.55 -14.90 -5.99
C TYR A 436 6.50 -13.55 -5.25
N GLN A 437 5.48 -13.32 -4.41
CA GLN A 437 5.30 -12.17 -3.54
C GLN A 437 5.50 -12.54 -2.06
N SER A 438 5.76 -13.81 -1.74
CA SER A 438 5.99 -14.25 -0.37
C SER A 438 7.28 -13.65 0.18
N GLY A 439 7.27 -13.28 1.46
CA GLY A 439 8.41 -12.65 2.13
C GLY A 439 8.48 -11.13 1.94
N VAL A 440 7.46 -10.49 1.34
CA VAL A 440 7.40 -9.05 1.05
C VAL A 440 6.40 -8.29 1.95
N ALA A 441 5.35 -8.97 2.42
CA ALA A 441 4.46 -8.54 3.51
C ALA A 441 3.70 -9.73 4.11
N GLY A 442 3.38 -9.62 5.41
CA GLY A 442 2.56 -10.60 6.12
C GLY A 442 1.10 -10.58 5.68
N ALA A 443 0.54 -9.38 5.47
CA ALA A 443 -0.81 -9.16 4.98
C ALA A 443 -0.86 -7.88 4.13
N SER A 444 -1.65 -7.85 3.06
CA SER A 444 -1.64 -6.73 2.11
C SER A 444 -2.87 -6.65 1.20
N ILE A 445 -3.35 -5.44 0.91
CA ILE A 445 -4.34 -5.22 -0.16
C ILE A 445 -3.68 -5.09 -1.55
N ASP A 446 -4.07 -5.98 -2.46
CA ASP A 446 -3.76 -5.91 -3.89
C ASP A 446 -4.98 -5.38 -4.65
N ALA A 447 -4.96 -4.08 -4.97
CA ALA A 447 -6.03 -3.37 -5.66
C ALA A 447 -5.59 -2.93 -7.06
N PRO A 448 -6.52 -2.92 -8.04
CA PRO A 448 -6.19 -2.51 -9.38
C PRO A 448 -5.96 -1.00 -9.49
N GLY A 449 -5.17 -0.60 -10.48
CA GLY A 449 -4.93 0.81 -10.77
C GLY A 449 -6.18 1.55 -11.28
N PRO A 450 -6.21 2.90 -11.21
CA PRO A 450 -7.38 3.73 -11.55
C PRO A 450 -7.95 3.55 -12.96
N TYR A 451 -7.16 3.07 -13.92
CA TYR A 451 -7.63 2.76 -15.28
C TYR A 451 -8.28 1.37 -15.40
N ARG A 452 -8.31 0.59 -14.32
CA ARG A 452 -8.89 -0.76 -14.27
C ARG A 452 -9.82 -0.97 -13.06
N PRO A 453 -10.80 -0.07 -12.82
CA PRO A 453 -11.67 -0.14 -11.64
C PRO A 453 -12.57 -1.39 -11.60
N GLN A 454 -12.68 -2.12 -12.72
CA GLN A 454 -13.43 -3.38 -12.84
C GLN A 454 -12.66 -4.62 -12.36
N ASP A 455 -11.33 -4.52 -12.22
CA ASP A 455 -10.53 -5.65 -11.78
C ASP A 455 -10.75 -5.94 -10.28
N ARG A 456 -10.48 -7.17 -9.84
CA ARG A 456 -10.77 -7.61 -8.47
C ARG A 456 -9.68 -7.15 -7.51
N THR A 457 -10.08 -6.75 -6.31
CA THR A 457 -9.18 -6.49 -5.18
C THR A 457 -9.05 -7.74 -4.31
N TYR A 458 -7.84 -8.04 -3.87
CA TYR A 458 -7.53 -9.17 -3.01
C TYR A 458 -6.93 -8.70 -1.69
N TYR A 459 -7.24 -9.41 -0.62
CA TYR A 459 -6.48 -9.35 0.62
C TYR A 459 -5.53 -10.54 0.65
N ASN A 460 -4.25 -10.29 0.37
CA ASN A 460 -3.20 -11.29 0.43
C ASN A 460 -2.78 -11.49 1.88
N VAL A 461 -2.73 -12.74 2.32
CA VAL A 461 -2.27 -13.11 3.65
C VAL A 461 -1.23 -14.21 3.48
N THR A 462 -0.04 -14.03 4.04
CA THR A 462 1.02 -15.03 3.98
C THR A 462 0.77 -16.08 5.06
N PRO A 463 0.47 -17.35 4.71
CA PRO A 463 0.30 -18.40 5.70
C PRO A 463 1.61 -18.67 6.45
N LEU A 464 1.51 -19.10 7.70
CA LEU A 464 2.69 -19.40 8.52
C LEU A 464 3.21 -20.84 8.31
N ASP A 465 2.69 -21.59 7.35
CA ASP A 465 3.02 -23.01 7.14
C ASP A 465 4.50 -23.25 6.83
N GLY A 466 5.19 -22.29 6.21
CA GLY A 466 6.62 -22.38 5.90
C GLY A 466 7.57 -21.87 7.00
N ALA A 467 7.06 -21.27 8.08
CA ALA A 467 7.89 -20.68 9.14
C ALA A 467 8.44 -21.75 10.11
N THR A 468 9.58 -21.48 10.76
CA THR A 468 10.01 -22.30 11.90
C THR A 468 9.03 -22.14 13.07
N PRO A 469 8.94 -23.08 14.02
CA PRO A 469 8.09 -22.92 15.20
C PRO A 469 8.32 -21.59 15.94
N GLU A 470 9.57 -21.17 16.09
CA GLU A 470 9.95 -19.94 16.78
C GLU A 470 9.52 -18.69 15.99
N ALA A 471 9.72 -18.69 14.67
CA ALA A 471 9.31 -17.58 13.82
C ALA A 471 7.77 -17.47 13.74
N ALA A 472 7.07 -18.61 13.72
CA ALA A 472 5.61 -18.65 13.75
C ALA A 472 5.06 -18.11 15.08
N GLU A 473 5.59 -18.59 16.22
CA GLU A 473 5.22 -18.11 17.55
C GLU A 473 5.47 -16.60 17.71
N SER A 474 6.65 -16.11 17.29
CA SER A 474 6.94 -14.68 17.31
C SER A 474 5.95 -13.87 16.48
N SER A 475 5.57 -14.38 15.30
CA SER A 475 4.59 -13.72 14.44
C SER A 475 3.19 -13.73 15.06
N LEU A 476 2.77 -14.83 15.68
CA LEU A 476 1.46 -14.96 16.31
C LEU A 476 1.34 -14.12 17.59
N ARG A 477 2.42 -13.95 18.35
CA ARG A 477 2.45 -13.01 19.47
C ARG A 477 2.29 -11.56 19.02
N GLU A 478 2.89 -11.20 17.88
CA GLU A 478 2.71 -9.87 17.31
C GLU A 478 1.28 -9.69 16.79
N TYR A 479 0.77 -10.67 16.04
CA TYR A 479 -0.61 -10.72 15.53
C TYR A 479 -1.53 -11.55 16.43
N ASN A 480 -1.49 -11.23 17.74
CA ASN A 480 -2.31 -11.87 18.76
C ASN A 480 -3.81 -11.60 18.57
N ASP A 481 -4.65 -12.17 19.44
CA ASP A 481 -6.11 -12.15 19.28
C ASP A 481 -6.69 -10.74 19.10
N TRP A 482 -6.10 -9.72 19.74
CA TRP A 482 -6.52 -8.32 19.57
C TRP A 482 -5.90 -7.66 18.35
N ILE A 483 -4.58 -7.78 18.17
CA ILE A 483 -3.87 -7.13 17.07
C ILE A 483 -4.31 -7.68 15.71
N LEU A 484 -4.66 -8.96 15.60
CA LEU A 484 -5.18 -9.54 14.37
C LEU A 484 -6.48 -8.88 13.91
N GLN A 485 -7.37 -8.55 14.86
CA GLN A 485 -8.60 -7.81 14.57
C GLN A 485 -8.29 -6.38 14.10
N ILE A 486 -7.36 -5.70 14.78
CA ILE A 486 -6.93 -4.33 14.42
C ILE A 486 -6.26 -4.31 13.03
N LEU A 487 -5.42 -5.31 12.72
CA LEU A 487 -4.83 -5.49 11.39
C LEU A 487 -5.92 -5.66 10.32
N ASN A 488 -6.93 -6.48 10.57
CA ASN A 488 -8.03 -6.68 9.62
C ASN A 488 -8.90 -5.43 9.48
N ILE A 489 -9.03 -4.61 10.52
CA ILE A 489 -9.63 -3.28 10.44
C ILE A 489 -8.81 -2.37 9.53
N HIS A 490 -7.48 -2.36 9.70
CA HIS A 490 -6.54 -1.55 8.94
C HIS A 490 -6.49 -1.92 7.45
N GLU A 491 -6.31 -3.20 7.13
CA GLU A 491 -6.17 -3.67 5.76
C GLU A 491 -7.52 -3.76 5.04
N ALA A 492 -8.55 -4.26 5.71
CA ALA A 492 -9.83 -4.55 5.07
C ALA A 492 -10.91 -3.51 5.40
N ILE A 493 -11.69 -3.76 6.46
CA ILE A 493 -12.94 -3.05 6.71
C ILE A 493 -12.87 -2.37 8.09
N PRO A 494 -13.03 -1.03 8.18
CA PRO A 494 -13.28 -0.06 7.12
C PRO A 494 -12.00 0.61 6.59
N GLY A 495 -10.82 0.00 6.75
CA GLY A 495 -9.52 0.57 6.33
C GLY A 495 -9.27 0.57 4.82
N HIS A 496 -8.10 0.08 4.37
CA HIS A 496 -7.64 0.24 3.00
C HIS A 496 -8.63 -0.25 1.95
N TYR A 497 -9.18 -1.46 2.10
CA TYR A 497 -10.13 -1.99 1.11
C TYR A 497 -11.36 -1.08 0.94
N ALA A 498 -12.00 -0.67 2.04
CA ALA A 498 -13.15 0.22 1.97
C ALA A 498 -12.78 1.58 1.35
N GLN A 499 -11.65 2.16 1.75
CA GLN A 499 -11.12 3.40 1.17
C GLN A 499 -11.01 3.30 -0.35
N LEU A 500 -10.41 2.22 -0.85
CA LEU A 500 -10.14 2.04 -2.29
C LEU A 500 -11.42 1.81 -3.08
N VAL A 501 -12.40 1.12 -2.48
CA VAL A 501 -13.74 0.97 -3.09
C VAL A 501 -14.38 2.34 -3.31
N TYR A 502 -14.24 3.26 -2.35
CA TYR A 502 -14.72 4.64 -2.49
C TYR A 502 -13.86 5.47 -3.46
N ALA A 503 -12.53 5.34 -3.41
CA ALA A 503 -11.63 6.06 -4.29
C ALA A 503 -11.88 5.76 -5.77
N ASN A 504 -12.30 4.53 -6.10
CA ASN A 504 -12.73 4.13 -7.45
C ASN A 504 -14.00 4.84 -7.95
N ARG A 505 -14.77 5.48 -7.06
CA ARG A 505 -15.96 6.28 -7.39
C ARG A 505 -15.63 7.77 -7.56
N SER A 506 -14.38 8.18 -7.25
CA SER A 506 -13.98 9.57 -7.36
C SER A 506 -14.10 10.05 -8.82
N PRO A 507 -14.77 11.17 -9.08
CA PRO A 507 -14.98 11.66 -10.45
C PRO A 507 -13.69 12.22 -11.08
N SER A 508 -12.60 12.36 -10.31
CA SER A 508 -11.34 12.91 -10.78
C SER A 508 -10.28 11.81 -10.93
N ILE A 509 -9.92 11.54 -12.18
CA ILE A 509 -8.80 10.65 -12.51
C ILE A 509 -7.45 11.16 -11.97
N VAL A 510 -7.27 12.48 -11.84
CA VAL A 510 -6.04 13.10 -11.30
C VAL A 510 -5.83 12.68 -9.84
N LYS A 511 -6.83 12.91 -8.97
CA LYS A 511 -6.84 12.44 -7.57
C LYS A 511 -6.65 10.94 -7.43
N SER A 512 -7.19 10.14 -8.36
CA SER A 512 -7.00 8.69 -8.33
C SER A 512 -5.57 8.27 -8.70
N ILE A 513 -4.94 8.93 -9.69
CA ILE A 513 -3.57 8.61 -10.13
C ILE A 513 -2.52 9.13 -9.16
N PHE A 514 -2.64 10.39 -8.76
CA PHE A 514 -1.70 11.07 -7.87
C PHE A 514 -2.20 11.03 -6.43
N GLY A 515 -2.71 9.88 -6.02
CA GLY A 515 -3.18 9.64 -4.67
C GLY A 515 -2.08 9.89 -3.63
N ASN A 516 -2.48 10.39 -2.47
CA ASN A 516 -1.63 10.78 -1.38
C ASN A 516 -1.55 9.66 -0.34
N GLY A 517 -0.33 9.19 -0.08
CA GLY A 517 -0.10 8.10 0.86
C GLY A 517 -0.46 8.40 2.29
N ALA A 518 -0.21 9.63 2.74
CA ALA A 518 -0.60 10.02 4.09
C ALA A 518 -2.12 9.93 4.29
N MET A 519 -2.94 10.34 3.31
CA MET A 519 -4.39 10.16 3.42
C MET A 519 -4.80 8.68 3.45
N VAL A 520 -4.21 7.83 2.61
CA VAL A 520 -4.54 6.40 2.53
C VAL A 520 -4.18 5.67 3.82
N GLU A 521 -2.94 5.83 4.30
CA GLU A 521 -2.48 5.24 5.56
C GLU A 521 -3.18 5.84 6.77
N GLY A 522 -3.32 7.16 6.76
CA GLY A 522 -4.02 7.89 7.80
C GLY A 522 -5.47 7.45 7.96
N TRP A 523 -6.16 7.14 6.85
CA TRP A 523 -7.51 6.59 6.89
C TRP A 523 -7.56 5.21 7.52
N ALA A 524 -6.62 4.32 7.19
CA ALA A 524 -6.56 2.99 7.78
C ALA A 524 -6.34 3.07 9.30
N VAL A 525 -5.37 3.87 9.76
CA VAL A 525 -5.10 4.13 11.18
C VAL A 525 -6.29 4.82 11.87
N TYR A 526 -6.95 5.75 11.19
CA TYR A 526 -8.18 6.38 11.68
C TYR A 526 -9.31 5.35 11.86
N GLY A 527 -9.46 4.43 10.91
CA GLY A 527 -10.45 3.35 10.95
C GLY A 527 -10.30 2.47 12.17
N GLU A 528 -9.07 2.16 12.58
CA GLU A 528 -8.77 1.44 13.84
C GLU A 528 -9.38 2.15 15.05
N ARG A 529 -9.04 3.44 15.23
CA ARG A 529 -9.54 4.24 16.36
C ARG A 529 -11.05 4.39 16.33
N MET A 530 -11.61 4.64 15.15
CA MET A 530 -13.04 4.84 14.95
C MET A 530 -13.86 3.59 15.28
N MET A 531 -13.37 2.40 14.89
CA MET A 531 -14.01 1.14 15.25
C MET A 531 -14.07 0.94 16.77
N LEU A 532 -12.96 1.18 17.48
CA LEU A 532 -12.94 1.08 18.94
C LEU A 532 -13.86 2.13 19.60
N GLU A 533 -13.86 3.38 19.12
CA GLU A 533 -14.76 4.42 19.61
C GLU A 533 -16.26 4.11 19.38
N SER A 534 -16.58 3.24 18.42
CA SER A 534 -17.94 2.74 18.20
C SER A 534 -18.37 1.62 19.16
N GLY A 535 -17.47 1.15 20.02
CA GLY A 535 -17.70 0.07 20.98
C GLY A 535 -17.19 -1.30 20.53
N TYR A 536 -16.46 -1.39 19.42
CA TYR A 536 -15.92 -2.67 18.94
C TYR A 536 -14.97 -3.28 19.97
N GLY A 537 -15.11 -4.59 20.21
CA GLY A 537 -14.38 -5.30 21.27
C GLY A 537 -14.90 -4.97 22.68
N ASP A 538 -16.16 -4.57 22.80
CA ASP A 538 -16.88 -4.32 24.06
C ASP A 538 -16.22 -3.29 24.99
N ASN A 539 -15.43 -2.37 24.42
CA ASN A 539 -14.56 -1.45 25.16
C ASN A 539 -13.64 -2.15 26.18
N ALA A 540 -13.25 -3.40 25.91
CA ALA A 540 -12.36 -4.15 26.80
C ALA A 540 -11.02 -3.42 26.98
N PRO A 541 -10.52 -3.26 28.22
CA PRO A 541 -9.22 -2.63 28.49
C PRO A 541 -8.06 -3.29 27.74
N GLU A 542 -8.11 -4.61 27.53
CA GLU A 542 -7.11 -5.34 26.74
C GLU A 542 -7.09 -4.88 25.27
N MET A 543 -8.26 -4.70 24.64
CA MET A 543 -8.36 -4.22 23.26
C MET A 543 -7.79 -2.81 23.15
N TRP A 544 -8.14 -1.92 24.08
CA TRP A 544 -7.62 -0.56 24.11
C TRP A 544 -6.12 -0.48 24.37
N LEU A 545 -5.57 -1.35 25.24
CA LEU A 545 -4.13 -1.41 25.50
C LEU A 545 -3.36 -1.92 24.26
N MET A 546 -3.86 -2.97 23.61
CA MET A 546 -3.24 -3.54 22.41
C MET A 546 -3.36 -2.60 21.21
N TRP A 547 -4.50 -1.90 21.04
CA TRP A 547 -4.60 -0.81 20.09
C TRP A 547 -3.64 0.33 20.40
N SER A 548 -3.44 0.69 21.68
CA SER A 548 -2.49 1.75 22.05
C SER A 548 -1.05 1.36 21.69
N LYS A 549 -0.63 0.10 21.90
CA LYS A 549 0.65 -0.44 21.38
C LYS A 549 0.73 -0.27 19.86
N TRP A 550 -0.32 -0.68 19.15
CA TRP A 550 -0.37 -0.61 17.69
C TRP A 550 -0.30 0.83 17.16
N ASN A 551 -1.04 1.75 17.77
CA ASN A 551 -1.04 3.17 17.41
C ASN A 551 0.30 3.85 17.74
N LEU A 552 0.93 3.46 18.85
CA LEU A 552 2.26 3.91 19.23
C LEU A 552 3.31 3.58 18.16
N ARG A 553 3.12 2.52 17.37
CA ARG A 553 3.96 2.23 16.21
C ARG A 553 3.89 3.31 15.15
N SER A 554 2.70 3.76 14.75
CA SER A 554 2.53 4.85 13.78
C SER A 554 3.15 6.17 14.27
N VAL A 555 3.00 6.46 15.57
CA VAL A 555 3.62 7.63 16.22
C VAL A 555 5.14 7.53 16.24
N THR A 556 5.69 6.40 16.68
CA THR A 556 7.14 6.20 16.81
C THR A 556 7.84 6.06 15.46
N ASN A 557 7.15 5.61 14.40
CA ASN A 557 7.64 5.68 13.03
C ASN A 557 7.99 7.13 12.62
N THR A 558 7.13 8.10 12.97
CA THR A 558 7.41 9.53 12.70
C THR A 558 8.61 10.04 13.50
N ILE A 559 8.68 9.67 14.78
CA ILE A 559 9.80 10.05 15.66
C ILE A 559 11.11 9.47 15.13
N LEU A 560 11.12 8.18 14.76
CA LEU A 560 12.28 7.48 14.22
C LEU A 560 12.76 8.15 12.93
N ASP A 561 11.87 8.30 11.95
CA ASP A 561 12.22 8.80 10.61
C ASP A 561 12.81 10.21 10.67
N TYR A 562 12.14 11.14 11.36
CA TYR A 562 12.65 12.49 11.53
C TYR A 562 13.95 12.50 12.35
N SER A 563 14.01 11.78 13.47
CA SER A 563 15.19 11.82 14.34
C SER A 563 16.42 11.21 13.67
N VAL A 564 16.26 10.18 12.83
CA VAL A 564 17.37 9.55 12.11
C VAL A 564 17.87 10.46 10.98
N HIS A 565 16.99 10.98 10.13
CA HIS A 565 17.44 11.77 8.99
C HIS A 565 17.85 13.20 9.36
N VAL A 566 17.28 13.77 10.43
CA VAL A 566 17.45 15.20 10.79
C VAL A 566 18.26 15.37 12.08
N LEU A 567 17.99 14.57 13.12
CA LEU A 567 18.56 14.78 14.47
C LEU A 567 19.74 13.86 14.80
N GLY A 568 20.16 12.99 13.87
CA GLY A 568 21.32 12.13 14.06
C GLY A 568 21.12 10.94 14.99
N MET A 569 19.88 10.50 15.24
CA MET A 569 19.58 9.34 16.11
C MET A 569 20.40 8.11 15.72
N THR A 570 21.08 7.49 16.69
CA THR A 570 21.89 6.29 16.49
C THR A 570 21.03 5.03 16.43
N GLN A 571 21.61 3.92 15.95
CA GLN A 571 20.92 2.62 15.98
C GLN A 571 20.53 2.23 17.40
N GLU A 572 21.42 2.41 18.38
CA GLU A 572 21.14 2.08 19.79
C GLU A 572 19.94 2.86 20.33
N GLN A 573 19.86 4.16 20.04
CA GLN A 573 18.72 5.00 20.42
C GLN A 573 17.43 4.58 19.71
N ALA A 574 17.52 4.22 18.42
CA ALA A 574 16.37 3.69 17.68
C ALA A 574 15.89 2.36 18.25
N MET A 575 16.80 1.46 18.62
CA MET A 575 16.45 0.17 19.23
C MET A 575 15.80 0.36 20.59
N ASP A 576 16.29 1.26 21.44
CA ASP A 576 15.64 1.59 22.72
C ASP A 576 14.23 2.18 22.51
N LEU A 577 14.09 3.15 21.59
CA LEU A 577 12.79 3.74 21.24
C LEU A 577 11.78 2.66 20.82
N LEU A 578 12.19 1.75 19.92
CA LEU A 578 11.26 0.80 19.32
C LEU A 578 10.95 -0.38 20.24
N THR A 579 11.95 -0.91 20.95
CA THR A 579 11.76 -2.10 21.80
C THR A 579 11.26 -1.73 23.19
N ARG A 580 11.99 -0.88 23.91
CA ARG A 580 11.67 -0.53 25.29
C ARG A 580 10.49 0.42 25.37
N GLN A 581 10.48 1.48 24.56
CA GLN A 581 9.49 2.55 24.68
C GLN A 581 8.23 2.31 23.85
N ALA A 582 8.33 1.56 22.74
CA ALA A 582 7.21 1.22 21.87
C ALA A 582 6.77 -0.25 21.93
N PHE A 583 7.41 -1.06 22.78
CA PHE A 583 7.04 -2.45 23.07
C PHE A 583 7.02 -3.36 21.83
N GLN A 584 7.85 -3.06 20.84
CA GLN A 584 8.01 -3.88 19.65
C GLN A 584 8.98 -5.02 19.90
N THR A 585 8.84 -6.09 19.13
CA THR A 585 9.84 -7.16 19.13
C THR A 585 11.16 -6.65 18.57
N ARG A 586 12.26 -7.30 18.95
CA ARG A 586 13.59 -6.95 18.43
C ARG A 586 13.67 -7.07 16.91
N SER A 587 13.06 -8.11 16.32
CA SER A 587 13.02 -8.32 14.86
C SER A 587 12.35 -7.15 14.16
N GLU A 588 11.18 -6.72 14.66
CA GLU A 588 10.43 -5.61 14.09
C GLU A 588 11.21 -4.28 14.21
N ALA A 589 11.92 -4.08 15.32
CA ALA A 589 12.77 -2.92 15.53
C ALA A 589 13.98 -2.90 14.58
N GLU A 590 14.63 -4.05 14.36
CA GLU A 590 15.73 -4.20 13.39
C GLU A 590 15.25 -3.96 11.95
N GLU A 591 14.07 -4.46 11.59
CA GLU A 591 13.43 -4.19 10.30
C GLU A 591 13.11 -2.71 10.11
N LYS A 592 12.58 -2.03 11.13
CA LYS A 592 12.34 -0.58 11.08
C LYS A 592 13.62 0.23 10.99
N TRP A 593 14.67 -0.19 11.70
CA TRP A 593 15.99 0.42 11.59
C TRP A 593 16.52 0.30 10.15
N HIS A 594 16.44 -0.90 9.57
CA HIS A 594 16.82 -1.08 8.17
C HIS A 594 15.96 -0.21 7.23
N ARG A 595 14.64 -0.18 7.44
CA ARG A 595 13.71 0.61 6.63
C ARG A 595 14.01 2.10 6.66
N VAL A 596 14.33 2.69 7.82
CA VAL A 596 14.70 4.12 7.91
C VAL A 596 16.08 4.42 7.31
N GLN A 597 16.92 3.40 7.11
CA GLN A 597 18.17 3.58 6.37
C GLN A 597 17.96 3.66 4.85
N VAL A 598 16.93 2.99 4.33
CA VAL A 598 16.70 2.83 2.88
C VAL A 598 15.45 3.53 2.36
N THR A 599 14.76 4.26 3.23
CA THR A 599 13.62 5.12 2.89
C THR A 599 13.74 6.43 3.64
N SER A 600 12.91 7.42 3.30
CA SER A 600 12.79 8.67 4.05
C SER A 600 11.39 9.23 3.86
N VAL A 601 10.86 9.93 4.87
CA VAL A 601 9.53 10.56 4.91
C VAL A 601 8.36 9.56 4.94
N GLN A 602 8.50 8.40 4.32
CA GLN A 602 7.42 7.43 4.17
C GLN A 602 6.89 6.93 5.53
N LEU A 603 7.76 6.68 6.51
CA LEU A 603 7.34 6.24 7.85
C LEU A 603 6.47 7.27 8.59
N THR A 604 6.60 8.55 8.26
CA THR A 604 5.79 9.63 8.83
C THR A 604 4.36 9.68 8.28
N SER A 605 4.09 9.07 7.11
CA SER A 605 2.80 9.16 6.42
C SER A 605 1.60 8.70 7.26
N TYR A 606 1.77 7.60 8.00
CA TYR A 606 0.73 7.03 8.87
C TYR A 606 0.20 8.03 9.90
N PHE A 607 1.10 8.55 10.75
CA PHE A 607 0.71 9.48 11.82
C PHE A 607 0.33 10.85 11.28
N SER A 608 1.03 11.35 10.26
CA SER A 608 0.67 12.64 9.65
C SER A 608 -0.75 12.62 9.11
N GLY A 609 -1.10 11.61 8.32
CA GLY A 609 -2.46 11.46 7.81
C GLY A 609 -3.49 11.24 8.92
N TYR A 610 -3.22 10.32 9.84
CA TYR A 610 -4.10 10.00 10.97
C TYR A 610 -4.43 11.25 11.80
N SER A 611 -3.40 11.99 12.22
CA SER A 611 -3.57 13.18 13.04
C SER A 611 -4.37 14.26 12.32
N GLU A 612 -4.14 14.49 11.03
CA GLU A 612 -4.92 15.48 10.27
C GLU A 612 -6.39 15.07 10.08
N ILE A 613 -6.67 13.77 9.88
CA ILE A 613 -8.05 13.25 9.76
C ILE A 613 -8.78 13.40 11.09
N MET A 614 -8.13 13.05 12.21
CA MET A 614 -8.69 13.25 13.55
C MET A 614 -8.98 14.73 13.82
N GLU A 615 -8.02 15.62 13.55
CA GLU A 615 -8.20 17.07 13.69
C GLU A 615 -9.37 17.58 12.83
N LEU A 616 -9.51 17.09 11.59
CA LEU A 616 -10.62 17.44 10.71
C LEU A 616 -11.96 16.96 11.25
N ARG A 617 -12.04 15.72 11.72
CA ARG A 617 -13.26 15.15 12.30
C ARG A 617 -13.71 15.97 13.50
N GLU A 618 -12.81 16.26 14.44
CA GLU A 618 -13.15 17.00 15.65
C GLU A 618 -13.57 18.44 15.35
N GLN A 619 -12.88 19.11 14.40
CA GLN A 619 -13.30 20.44 13.93
C GLN A 619 -14.71 20.43 13.33
N ARG A 620 -15.03 19.43 12.49
CA ARG A 620 -16.37 19.30 11.87
C ARG A 620 -17.44 18.95 12.90
N LYS A 621 -17.12 18.09 13.87
CA LYS A 621 -18.01 17.75 14.99
C LYS A 621 -18.35 18.97 15.84
N GLN A 622 -17.34 19.78 16.17
CA GLN A 622 -17.55 21.03 16.90
C GLN A 622 -18.40 22.04 16.10
N ALA A 623 -18.10 22.23 14.81
CA ALA A 623 -18.81 23.19 13.96
C ALA A 623 -20.28 22.80 13.70
N LEU A 624 -20.58 21.50 13.55
CA LEU A 624 -21.93 21.02 13.23
C LEU A 624 -22.76 20.69 14.48
N GLY A 625 -22.13 20.48 15.64
CA GLY A 625 -22.82 20.15 16.89
C GLY A 625 -23.73 18.94 16.74
N SER A 626 -25.00 19.08 17.11
CA SER A 626 -26.01 18.00 16.98
C SER A 626 -26.33 17.59 15.54
N LYS A 627 -25.92 18.38 14.53
CA LYS A 627 -26.07 18.03 13.11
C LYS A 627 -24.93 17.15 12.59
N PHE A 628 -23.88 16.94 13.38
CA PHE A 628 -22.76 16.09 12.98
C PHE A 628 -23.24 14.64 12.84
N SER A 629 -23.05 14.05 11.66
CA SER A 629 -23.20 12.61 11.43
C SER A 629 -21.84 12.03 11.06
N LEU A 630 -21.41 11.03 11.82
CA LEU A 630 -20.13 10.36 11.60
C LEU A 630 -20.06 9.68 10.23
N LYS A 631 -21.16 9.01 9.82
CA LYS A 631 -21.28 8.41 8.50
C LYS A 631 -21.18 9.42 7.38
N GLN A 632 -21.92 10.53 7.48
CA GLN A 632 -21.87 11.58 6.46
C GLN A 632 -20.48 12.19 6.35
N PHE A 633 -19.78 12.37 7.49
CA PHE A 633 -18.38 12.78 7.49
C PHE A 633 -17.50 11.79 6.72
N HIS A 634 -17.60 10.48 7.00
CA HIS A 634 -16.81 9.46 6.30
C HIS A 634 -17.09 9.40 4.81
N GLU A 635 -18.37 9.38 4.41
CA GLU A 635 -18.78 9.28 3.02
C GLU A 635 -18.36 10.53 2.23
N GLN A 636 -18.50 11.71 2.83
CA GLN A 636 -18.01 12.95 2.23
C GLN A 636 -16.48 12.93 2.12
N PHE A 637 -15.76 12.57 3.19
CA PHE A 637 -14.29 12.51 3.21
C PHE A 637 -13.74 11.57 2.12
N LEU A 638 -14.28 10.35 2.02
CA LEU A 638 -13.87 9.34 1.05
C LEU A 638 -14.30 9.66 -0.39
N SER A 639 -15.33 10.49 -0.59
CA SER A 639 -15.82 10.88 -1.93
C SER A 639 -14.77 11.62 -2.77
N TYR A 640 -13.77 12.23 -2.12
CA TYR A 640 -12.67 12.92 -2.79
C TYR A 640 -11.56 11.98 -3.27
N GLY A 641 -11.68 10.68 -3.02
CA GLY A 641 -10.65 9.69 -3.28
C GLY A 641 -9.40 9.92 -2.45
N SER A 642 -8.23 9.58 -2.99
CA SER A 642 -6.97 9.63 -2.26
C SER A 642 -6.31 11.02 -2.28
N ALA A 643 -7.06 12.11 -2.18
CA ALA A 643 -6.47 13.46 -2.15
C ALA A 643 -5.76 13.74 -0.80
N PRO A 644 -4.76 14.63 -0.72
CA PRO A 644 -4.16 15.05 0.55
C PRO A 644 -5.21 15.56 1.54
N VAL A 645 -5.05 15.23 2.82
CA VAL A 645 -6.03 15.56 3.87
C VAL A 645 -6.26 17.06 3.98
N ARG A 646 -5.20 17.88 3.85
CA ARG A 646 -5.32 19.35 3.75
C ARG A 646 -6.27 19.81 2.65
N MET A 647 -6.24 19.19 1.47
CA MET A 647 -7.13 19.54 0.36
C MET A 647 -8.55 19.08 0.62
N ILE A 648 -8.74 17.89 1.19
CA ILE A 648 -10.05 17.40 1.60
C ILE A 648 -10.68 18.34 2.64
N ARG A 649 -9.90 18.80 3.63
CA ARG A 649 -10.32 19.81 4.61
C ARG A 649 -10.86 21.07 3.93
N GLU A 650 -10.15 21.62 2.95
CA GLU A 650 -10.61 22.80 2.19
C GLU A 650 -11.95 22.54 1.48
N LEU A 651 -12.14 21.35 0.89
CA LEU A 651 -13.36 20.99 0.19
C LEU A 651 -14.56 20.73 1.12
N MET A 652 -14.31 20.22 2.34
CA MET A 652 -15.37 19.94 3.31
C MET A 652 -15.79 21.15 4.14
N THR A 653 -14.98 22.20 4.17
CA THR A 653 -15.22 23.41 4.99
C THR A 653 -15.84 24.57 4.23
N GLN A 654 -16.00 24.43 2.92
CA GLN A 654 -16.89 25.27 2.10
C GLN A 654 -18.34 24.88 2.33
#